data_AF-A0A8E8KBP0-F1
#
_entry.id   AF-A0A8E8KBP0-F1
#
_cell.length_a   1.000
_cell.length_b   1.000
_cell.length_c   1.000
_cell.angle_alpha   90.00
_cell.angle_beta   90.00
_cell.angle_gamma   90.00
#
_symmetry.space_group_name_H-M   'P 1'
#
loop_
_entity.id
_entity.type
_entity.pdbx_description
1 polymer ?
#
loop_
_entity_poly.entity_id
_entity_poly.type
_entity_poly.pdbx_seq_one_letter_code
_entity_poly.pdbx_strand_id
1 'polypeptide(L)'
;MGPISDLRADIGPVSPTKLGSFVKLERCDQYLAWEYLTENLFEEDGRFDESLLSPLYAETGTRFEEEQLAALLARRQVHKSIGVAEEEPESVEFDKTWVELSESDTPWETGVEDVLELVKEAERNPDGYTIVCSQAHLSGTVGTWKLAGKSDIIVIRSDSSGSSSKTVVDILEVKSSEERKTHHLIQAACYSTLLRQAVARDDDISEAVSFEGRIVTRSNAVTERGYSDLDSFELGPTETDIEMLLRDGGRLDQILFKSTDSGGAEEVEKVDAWEMTNRMSRRCAGCDFHDVCYTRAVEEDGLELLGFPEGTQEDLYDAGIETLGDLGELVEYGKFEDGSKKHSFIYPTKRASEQVQIRNENLFVRVRDKVGLKDLERYSIAADIFSTEGGRNRPSDANMIPDSGYNLPAGEPEESPLPDFLISYPNRSLIRVYLYIQEDTIRERLSLLGAYVTNHNSGNKTARYVSAITEDLPGAAHGDSEHATTEDKDETERELLRRFLSGGEDSSGLIDAIQEVAPEGVELDDDDTEFEFPGFVHLYLYSPAQRQSLTRAAKRHSDHSVEFEALRTLLGLRSEIGEQDIDQEMVSVLQEEFVSRHLLRFLGFGLVQTVEQFKRPDPESERGPPNYRTDESDSRDFSWWHEVEGETALPLNNFFGEHLFESAVGISLGKRVHFDLKSGLELVNEGENYSNQFPFAHRHTDTIPLEYLWGHLMSSTRTG
;
A
#
# COMPACT_ATOMS: atom_id res chain seq x y z
N MET A 1 -30.99 2.94 20.51
CA MET A 1 -30.76 2.62 21.94
C MET A 1 -31.52 1.36 22.29
N GLY A 2 -30.91 0.45 23.04
CA GLY A 2 -31.52 -0.80 23.46
C GLY A 2 -30.53 -1.71 24.19
N PRO A 3 -30.95 -2.94 24.56
CA PRO A 3 -30.04 -3.95 25.09
C PRO A 3 -28.96 -4.27 24.06
N ILE A 4 -27.70 -4.38 24.50
CA ILE A 4 -26.57 -4.65 23.59
C ILE A 4 -26.76 -5.95 22.79
N SER A 5 -27.40 -6.97 23.38
CA SER A 5 -27.72 -8.23 22.70
C SER A 5 -28.62 -8.04 21.47
N ASP A 6 -29.59 -7.13 21.56
CA ASP A 6 -30.56 -6.88 20.50
C ASP A 6 -29.89 -6.09 19.37
N LEU A 7 -29.03 -5.13 19.73
CA LEU A 7 -28.26 -4.36 18.74
C LEU A 7 -27.23 -5.23 18.01
N ARG A 8 -26.57 -6.18 18.69
CA ARG A 8 -25.70 -7.17 18.04
C ARG A 8 -26.48 -8.03 17.03
N ALA A 9 -27.68 -8.46 17.40
CA ALA A 9 -28.53 -9.26 16.52
C ALA A 9 -28.99 -8.48 15.28
N ASP A 10 -29.24 -7.17 15.44
CA ASP A 10 -29.60 -6.24 14.35
C ASP A 10 -28.44 -6.01 13.38
N ILE A 11 -27.19 -5.91 13.87
CA ILE A 11 -25.99 -5.80 13.02
C ILE A 11 -25.71 -7.08 12.21
N GLY A 12 -26.06 -8.24 12.77
CA GLY A 12 -25.84 -9.53 12.11
C GLY A 12 -24.44 -10.12 12.35
N PRO A 13 -24.06 -11.15 11.58
CA PRO A 13 -22.80 -11.88 11.80
C PRO A 13 -21.58 -11.07 11.37
N VAL A 14 -20.52 -11.18 12.14
CA VAL A 14 -19.20 -10.63 11.84
C VAL A 14 -18.46 -11.56 10.88
N SER A 15 -17.79 -10.99 9.88
CA SER A 15 -17.05 -11.76 8.87
C SER A 15 -15.57 -11.92 9.25
N PRO A 16 -15.00 -13.14 9.18
CA PRO A 16 -13.56 -13.36 9.34
C PRO A 16 -12.71 -12.51 8.40
N THR A 17 -13.13 -12.35 7.16
CA THR A 17 -12.44 -11.51 6.16
C THR A 17 -12.39 -10.05 6.62
N LYS A 18 -13.51 -9.52 7.13
CA LYS A 18 -13.59 -8.13 7.61
C LYS A 18 -12.77 -7.94 8.89
N LEU A 19 -12.72 -8.92 9.79
CA LEU A 19 -11.78 -8.88 10.94
C LEU A 19 -10.32 -8.93 10.50
N GLY A 20 -9.99 -9.71 9.47
CA GLY A 20 -8.68 -9.70 8.83
C GLY A 20 -8.33 -8.32 8.27
N SER A 21 -9.26 -7.69 7.54
CA SER A 21 -9.11 -6.32 7.02
C SER A 21 -8.93 -5.28 8.13
N PHE A 22 -9.66 -5.39 9.25
CA PHE A 22 -9.47 -4.54 10.41
C PHE A 22 -8.03 -4.60 10.94
N VAL A 23 -7.43 -5.80 11.04
CA VAL A 23 -6.02 -5.96 11.44
C VAL A 23 -5.05 -5.45 10.38
N LYS A 24 -5.35 -5.68 9.09
CA LYS A 24 -4.57 -5.15 7.94
C LYS A 24 -4.52 -3.62 7.96
N LEU A 25 -5.61 -2.98 8.37
CA LEU A 25 -5.80 -1.53 8.47
C LEU A 25 -5.40 -0.97 9.84
N GLU A 26 -4.45 -1.61 10.53
CA GLU A 26 -3.89 -1.14 11.81
C GLU A 26 -4.93 -0.96 12.92
N ARG A 27 -5.99 -1.78 12.90
CA ARG A 27 -7.11 -1.74 13.86
C ARG A 27 -7.89 -0.42 13.81
N CYS A 28 -8.13 0.08 12.60
CA CYS A 28 -8.96 1.27 12.36
C CYS A 28 -10.41 1.05 12.81
N ASP A 29 -10.85 1.76 13.84
CA ASP A 29 -12.22 1.68 14.36
C ASP A 29 -13.26 2.11 13.30
N GLN A 30 -12.92 3.17 12.53
CA GLN A 30 -13.76 3.72 11.46
C GLN A 30 -14.10 2.73 10.36
N TYR A 31 -13.18 1.82 10.05
CA TYR A 31 -13.44 0.75 9.11
C TYR A 31 -14.60 -0.15 9.56
N LEU A 32 -14.60 -0.58 10.83
CA LEU A 32 -15.66 -1.44 11.36
C LEU A 32 -16.97 -0.68 11.56
N ALA A 33 -16.92 0.60 11.93
CA ALA A 33 -18.12 1.42 12.02
C ALA A 33 -18.79 1.59 10.66
N TRP A 34 -18.04 1.86 9.59
CA TRP A 34 -18.60 1.88 8.24
C TRP A 34 -19.16 0.53 7.80
N GLU A 35 -18.43 -0.54 8.05
CA GLU A 35 -18.86 -1.89 7.66
C GLU A 35 -20.18 -2.33 8.34
N TYR A 36 -20.37 -1.97 9.62
CA TYR A 36 -21.44 -2.56 10.43
C TYR A 36 -22.53 -1.58 10.89
N LEU A 37 -22.31 -0.28 10.81
CA LEU A 37 -23.28 0.74 11.29
C LEU A 37 -23.84 1.60 10.16
N THR A 38 -23.28 1.54 8.96
CA THR A 38 -23.80 2.26 7.81
C THR A 38 -24.27 1.34 6.72
N GLU A 39 -25.47 1.63 6.23
CA GLU A 39 -26.06 0.98 5.08
C GLU A 39 -25.95 1.94 3.88
N ASN A 40 -25.96 1.38 2.67
CA ASN A 40 -26.19 2.12 1.42
C ASN A 40 -25.10 3.14 1.03
N LEU A 41 -23.88 3.02 1.57
CA LEU A 41 -22.76 3.87 1.17
C LEU A 41 -22.39 3.69 -0.32
N PHE A 42 -22.49 2.46 -0.82
CA PHE A 42 -22.05 2.05 -2.16
C PHE A 42 -23.20 1.52 -3.05
N GLU A 43 -24.45 1.87 -2.76
CA GLU A 43 -25.58 1.48 -3.63
C GLU A 43 -25.56 2.21 -4.99
N GLU A 44 -26.33 1.75 -5.97
CA GLU A 44 -26.36 2.29 -7.35
C GLU A 44 -26.74 3.79 -7.42
N ASP A 45 -27.50 4.30 -6.43
CA ASP A 45 -27.82 5.72 -6.22
C ASP A 45 -26.99 6.37 -5.08
N GLY A 46 -25.97 5.67 -4.60
CA GLY A 46 -25.09 6.04 -3.49
C GLY A 46 -24.15 7.21 -3.82
N ARG A 47 -23.52 7.76 -2.76
CA ARG A 47 -22.58 8.89 -2.90
C ARG A 47 -21.19 8.44 -3.39
N PHE A 48 -20.86 7.16 -3.23
CA PHE A 48 -19.53 6.61 -3.47
C PHE A 48 -19.63 5.30 -4.25
N ASP A 49 -18.61 5.03 -5.07
CA ASP A 49 -18.44 3.74 -5.72
C ASP A 49 -17.62 2.80 -4.82
N GLU A 50 -17.91 1.49 -4.90
CA GLU A 50 -17.09 0.49 -4.22
C GLU A 50 -15.68 0.46 -4.83
N SER A 51 -14.64 0.54 -4.00
CA SER A 51 -13.27 0.42 -4.48
C SER A 51 -13.02 -0.99 -5.00
N LEU A 52 -13.01 -1.17 -6.32
CA LEU A 52 -12.78 -2.47 -6.94
C LEU A 52 -11.29 -2.87 -6.84
N LEU A 53 -11.04 -4.06 -6.29
CA LEU A 53 -9.77 -4.76 -6.48
C LEU A 53 -9.53 -4.89 -8.00
N SER A 54 -8.30 -4.67 -8.47
CA SER A 54 -7.96 -4.88 -9.89
C SER A 54 -8.49 -6.25 -10.35
N PRO A 55 -9.23 -6.33 -11.47
CA PRO A 55 -9.76 -7.59 -11.97
C PRO A 55 -8.68 -8.67 -12.11
N LEU A 56 -7.46 -8.28 -12.46
CA LEU A 56 -6.35 -9.21 -12.57
C LEU A 56 -5.88 -9.73 -11.21
N TYR A 57 -5.86 -8.92 -10.14
CA TYR A 57 -5.53 -9.41 -8.79
C TYR A 57 -6.61 -10.35 -8.26
N ALA A 58 -7.89 -10.05 -8.53
CA ALA A 58 -9.00 -10.92 -8.21
C ALA A 58 -8.84 -12.28 -8.94
N GLU A 59 -8.67 -12.26 -10.26
CA GLU A 59 -8.50 -13.47 -11.08
C GLU A 59 -7.23 -14.24 -10.70
N THR A 60 -6.12 -13.56 -10.44
CA THR A 60 -4.87 -14.20 -9.99
C THR A 60 -5.03 -14.84 -8.61
N GLY A 61 -5.78 -14.19 -7.71
CA GLY A 61 -6.15 -14.73 -6.39
C GLY A 61 -6.93 -16.02 -6.53
N THR A 62 -8.06 -15.98 -7.23
CA THR A 62 -8.92 -17.14 -7.49
C THR A 62 -8.13 -18.27 -8.14
N ARG A 63 -7.39 -18.01 -9.22
CA ARG A 63 -6.59 -19.02 -9.91
C ARG A 63 -5.55 -19.66 -8.98
N PHE A 64 -4.87 -18.86 -8.16
CA PHE A 64 -3.90 -19.40 -7.22
C PHE A 64 -4.56 -20.35 -6.21
N GLU A 65 -5.73 -20.00 -5.68
CA GLU A 65 -6.52 -20.87 -4.79
C GLU A 65 -6.91 -22.19 -5.46
N GLU A 66 -7.40 -22.13 -6.70
CA GLU A 66 -7.76 -23.30 -7.51
C GLU A 66 -6.54 -24.21 -7.76
N GLU A 67 -5.39 -23.65 -8.12
CA GLU A 67 -4.15 -24.39 -8.34
C GLU A 67 -3.70 -25.11 -7.05
N GLN A 68 -3.81 -24.45 -5.90
CA GLN A 68 -3.45 -25.07 -4.61
C GLN A 68 -4.40 -26.21 -4.26
N LEU A 69 -5.70 -26.03 -4.49
CA LEU A 69 -6.71 -27.07 -4.27
C LEU A 69 -6.47 -28.27 -5.20
N ALA A 70 -6.27 -28.03 -6.50
CA ALA A 70 -5.97 -29.09 -7.47
C ALA A 70 -4.70 -29.87 -7.08
N ALA A 71 -3.64 -29.19 -6.64
CA ALA A 71 -2.42 -29.82 -6.17
C ALA A 71 -2.62 -30.68 -4.91
N LEU A 72 -3.52 -30.27 -3.99
CA LEU A 72 -3.89 -31.08 -2.83
C LEU A 72 -4.66 -32.33 -3.24
N LEU A 73 -5.63 -32.20 -4.15
CA LEU A 73 -6.49 -33.30 -4.60
C LEU A 73 -5.76 -34.31 -5.49
N ALA A 74 -4.76 -33.87 -6.26
CA ALA A 74 -3.91 -34.75 -7.07
C ALA A 74 -3.06 -35.73 -6.22
N ARG A 75 -3.01 -35.56 -4.89
CA ARG A 75 -2.28 -36.47 -4.00
C ARG A 75 -2.98 -37.82 -3.96
N ARG A 76 -2.20 -38.89 -4.12
CA ARG A 76 -2.67 -40.29 -4.16
C ARG A 76 -3.44 -40.79 -2.91
N GLN A 77 -3.55 -39.99 -1.86
CA GLN A 77 -4.15 -40.37 -0.58
C GLN A 77 -5.34 -39.48 -0.17
N VAL A 78 -5.87 -38.62 -1.05
CA VAL A 78 -7.17 -37.99 -0.79
C VAL A 78 -8.26 -39.05 -1.00
N HIS A 79 -9.04 -39.31 0.05
CA HIS A 79 -10.08 -40.34 0.04
C HIS A 79 -11.46 -39.75 -0.26
N LYS A 80 -11.64 -38.45 0.03
CA LYS A 80 -12.89 -37.74 -0.17
C LYS A 80 -12.65 -36.25 -0.37
N SER A 81 -13.34 -35.64 -1.33
CA SER A 81 -13.32 -34.19 -1.56
C SER A 81 -14.73 -33.58 -1.45
N ILE A 82 -14.82 -32.40 -0.85
CA ILE A 82 -16.07 -31.65 -0.66
C ILE A 82 -15.87 -30.22 -1.16
N GLY A 83 -16.82 -29.69 -1.93
CA GLY A 83 -16.78 -28.32 -2.42
C GLY A 83 -18.15 -27.71 -2.70
N VAL A 84 -18.14 -26.58 -3.40
CA VAL A 84 -19.34 -25.85 -3.85
C VAL A 84 -19.48 -26.06 -5.36
N ALA A 85 -20.61 -26.60 -5.81
CA ALA A 85 -20.83 -26.91 -7.23
C ALA A 85 -20.73 -25.68 -8.15
N GLU A 86 -21.21 -24.53 -7.68
CA GLU A 86 -21.21 -23.26 -8.45
C GLU A 86 -19.82 -22.62 -8.52
N GLU A 87 -18.91 -23.02 -7.63
CA GLU A 87 -17.52 -22.51 -7.54
C GLU A 87 -16.53 -23.64 -7.87
N GLU A 88 -16.98 -24.69 -8.58
CA GLU A 88 -16.15 -25.83 -8.95
C GLU A 88 -15.15 -25.41 -10.05
N PRO A 89 -13.83 -25.45 -9.77
CA PRO A 89 -12.82 -25.14 -10.77
C PRO A 89 -12.87 -26.16 -11.91
N GLU A 90 -12.65 -25.74 -13.17
CA GLU A 90 -12.64 -26.66 -14.32
C GLU A 90 -11.64 -27.83 -14.18
N SER A 91 -10.62 -27.65 -13.34
CA SER A 91 -9.55 -28.63 -13.11
C SER A 91 -9.81 -29.62 -11.98
N VAL A 92 -10.94 -29.49 -11.27
CA VAL A 92 -11.26 -30.26 -10.06
C VAL A 92 -12.66 -30.87 -10.18
N GLU A 93 -12.81 -32.13 -9.78
CA GLU A 93 -14.12 -32.79 -9.60
C GLU A 93 -14.29 -33.15 -8.11
N PHE A 94 -15.36 -32.67 -7.48
CA PHE A 94 -15.65 -32.99 -6.07
C PHE A 94 -16.44 -34.29 -5.92
N ASP A 95 -16.12 -35.11 -4.91
CA ASP A 95 -16.88 -36.33 -4.60
C ASP A 95 -18.29 -36.02 -4.06
N LYS A 96 -18.43 -34.88 -3.37
CA LYS A 96 -19.68 -34.36 -2.81
C LYS A 96 -19.70 -32.84 -2.77
N THR A 97 -20.89 -32.28 -2.69
CA THR A 97 -21.09 -30.84 -2.46
C THR A 97 -21.67 -30.53 -1.08
N TRP A 98 -21.50 -29.30 -0.59
CA TRP A 98 -22.08 -28.87 0.69
C TRP A 98 -23.61 -28.95 0.73
N VAL A 99 -24.29 -28.69 -0.40
CA VAL A 99 -25.75 -28.81 -0.52
C VAL A 99 -26.19 -30.26 -0.39
N GLU A 100 -25.44 -31.20 -1.01
CA GLU A 100 -25.71 -32.63 -0.89
C GLU A 100 -25.46 -33.19 0.52
N LEU A 101 -24.57 -32.58 1.29
CA LEU A 101 -24.29 -32.99 2.68
C LEU A 101 -25.35 -32.50 3.66
N SER A 102 -25.76 -31.23 3.53
CA SER A 102 -26.67 -30.58 4.47
C SER A 102 -28.15 -30.98 4.29
N GLU A 103 -28.52 -31.56 3.14
CA GLU A 103 -29.92 -31.75 2.71
C GLU A 103 -30.76 -30.45 2.84
N SER A 104 -30.09 -29.29 2.81
CA SER A 104 -30.62 -27.95 3.06
C SER A 104 -30.17 -27.02 1.95
N ASP A 105 -31.08 -26.15 1.51
CA ASP A 105 -30.73 -25.06 0.57
C ASP A 105 -29.90 -23.95 1.24
N THR A 106 -29.62 -24.07 2.55
CA THR A 106 -28.90 -23.08 3.36
C THR A 106 -27.70 -23.70 4.10
N PRO A 107 -26.59 -24.00 3.40
CA PRO A 107 -25.38 -24.59 4.00
C PRO A 107 -24.79 -23.79 5.18
N TRP A 108 -25.07 -22.48 5.24
CA TRP A 108 -24.63 -21.60 6.32
C TRP A 108 -25.10 -22.01 7.72
N GLU A 109 -26.26 -22.68 7.83
CA GLU A 109 -26.83 -23.05 9.13
C GLU A 109 -26.27 -24.36 9.69
N THR A 110 -25.70 -25.22 8.84
CA THR A 110 -25.25 -26.58 9.21
C THR A 110 -23.78 -26.83 8.96
N GLY A 111 -23.05 -25.92 8.30
CA GLY A 111 -21.71 -26.24 7.81
C GLY A 111 -20.69 -26.59 8.91
N VAL A 112 -20.84 -26.09 10.14
CA VAL A 112 -20.01 -26.53 11.27
C VAL A 112 -20.32 -27.97 11.66
N GLU A 113 -21.60 -28.33 11.75
CA GLU A 113 -22.06 -29.70 12.00
C GLU A 113 -21.66 -30.66 10.87
N ASP A 114 -21.73 -30.21 9.62
CA ASP A 114 -21.34 -30.99 8.45
C ASP A 114 -19.84 -31.32 8.49
N VAL A 115 -18.99 -30.33 8.78
CA VAL A 115 -17.55 -30.55 9.00
C VAL A 115 -17.30 -31.47 10.19
N LEU A 116 -18.06 -31.35 11.28
CA LEU A 116 -17.95 -32.22 12.45
C LEU A 116 -18.23 -33.69 12.10
N GLU A 117 -19.23 -33.97 11.27
CA GLU A 117 -19.51 -35.33 10.80
C GLU A 117 -18.39 -35.88 9.91
N LEU A 118 -17.75 -35.03 9.09
CA LEU A 118 -16.55 -35.41 8.33
C LEU A 118 -15.35 -35.70 9.25
N VAL A 119 -15.17 -34.96 10.34
CA VAL A 119 -14.15 -35.24 11.35
C VAL A 119 -14.37 -36.61 12.00
N LYS A 120 -15.63 -36.94 12.35
CA LYS A 120 -16.00 -38.27 12.87
C LYS A 120 -15.79 -39.37 11.85
N GLU A 121 -16.07 -39.11 10.58
CA GLU A 121 -15.79 -40.04 9.49
C GLU A 121 -14.29 -40.35 9.39
N ALA A 122 -13.44 -39.33 9.44
CA ALA A 122 -11.99 -39.52 9.44
C ALA A 122 -11.48 -40.25 10.70
N GLU A 123 -12.04 -39.96 11.89
CA GLU A 123 -11.69 -40.66 13.14
C GLU A 123 -11.99 -42.16 13.05
N ARG A 124 -13.16 -42.53 12.51
CA ARG A 124 -13.58 -43.94 12.34
C ARG A 124 -12.75 -44.69 11.29
N ASN A 125 -12.04 -43.96 10.42
CA ASN A 125 -11.22 -44.52 9.34
C ASN A 125 -9.73 -44.19 9.60
N PRO A 126 -9.00 -45.05 10.34
CA PRO A 126 -7.57 -44.84 10.58
C PRO A 126 -6.74 -45.06 9.29
N ASP A 127 -5.41 -44.99 9.43
CA ASP A 127 -4.43 -45.28 8.36
C ASP A 127 -4.26 -44.20 7.26
N GLY A 128 -4.31 -42.92 7.64
CA GLY A 128 -4.03 -41.82 6.71
C GLY A 128 -5.24 -41.43 5.86
N TYR A 129 -6.44 -41.77 6.32
CA TYR A 129 -7.69 -41.33 5.69
C TYR A 129 -7.72 -39.80 5.68
N THR A 130 -7.92 -39.23 4.50
CA THR A 130 -7.80 -37.79 4.27
C THR A 130 -9.00 -37.29 3.51
N ILE A 131 -9.65 -36.27 4.07
CA ILE A 131 -10.77 -35.54 3.48
C ILE A 131 -10.31 -34.10 3.21
N VAL A 132 -10.58 -33.58 2.02
CA VAL A 132 -10.29 -32.18 1.66
C VAL A 132 -11.60 -31.46 1.41
N CYS A 133 -11.81 -30.34 2.10
CA CYS A 133 -13.01 -29.52 2.00
C CYS A 133 -12.60 -28.14 1.47
N SER A 134 -13.29 -27.63 0.46
CA SER A 134 -13.09 -26.29 -0.11
C SER A 134 -14.32 -25.42 0.16
N GLN A 135 -14.11 -24.13 0.47
CA GLN A 135 -15.17 -23.12 0.62
C GLN A 135 -16.27 -23.53 1.63
N ALA A 136 -15.88 -24.11 2.78
CA ALA A 136 -16.83 -24.52 3.82
C ALA A 136 -17.53 -23.30 4.45
N HIS A 137 -18.86 -23.29 4.45
CA HIS A 137 -19.67 -22.24 5.08
C HIS A 137 -19.73 -22.45 6.60
N LEU A 138 -18.89 -21.75 7.35
CA LEU A 138 -18.82 -21.89 8.80
C LEU A 138 -19.53 -20.73 9.48
N SER A 139 -20.50 -21.03 10.34
CA SER A 139 -21.17 -20.04 11.19
C SER A 139 -21.30 -20.51 12.64
N GLY A 140 -21.27 -19.56 13.57
CA GLY A 140 -21.45 -19.86 14.99
C GLY A 140 -21.31 -18.63 15.86
N THR A 141 -21.12 -18.82 17.17
CA THR A 141 -20.95 -17.71 18.13
C THR A 141 -19.57 -17.78 18.75
N VAL A 142 -18.82 -16.68 18.67
CA VAL A 142 -17.53 -16.51 19.37
C VAL A 142 -17.66 -15.34 20.32
N GLY A 143 -17.41 -15.58 21.62
CA GLY A 143 -17.76 -14.63 22.67
C GLY A 143 -19.27 -14.37 22.69
N THR A 144 -19.69 -13.15 22.39
CA THR A 144 -21.11 -12.74 22.29
C THR A 144 -21.56 -12.42 20.87
N TRP A 145 -20.66 -12.51 19.88
CA TRP A 145 -20.94 -12.16 18.50
C TRP A 145 -21.17 -13.41 17.66
N LYS A 146 -22.15 -13.34 16.74
CA LYS A 146 -22.24 -14.31 15.66
C LYS A 146 -21.11 -14.05 14.68
N LEU A 147 -20.46 -15.11 14.23
CA LEU A 147 -19.39 -15.09 13.24
C LEU A 147 -19.79 -16.02 12.10
N ALA A 148 -19.63 -15.57 10.85
CA ALA A 148 -19.93 -16.38 9.67
C ALA A 148 -18.97 -16.04 8.52
N GLY A 149 -18.42 -17.05 7.85
CA GLY A 149 -17.59 -16.89 6.65
C GLY A 149 -17.38 -18.20 5.90
N LYS A 150 -16.73 -18.12 4.73
CA LYS A 150 -16.28 -19.29 3.97
C LYS A 150 -14.78 -19.52 4.20
N SER A 151 -14.40 -20.72 4.62
CA SER A 151 -12.97 -21.07 4.72
C SER A 151 -12.41 -21.47 3.37
N ASP A 152 -11.20 -21.03 3.03
CA ASP A 152 -10.56 -21.40 1.75
C ASP A 152 -10.45 -22.94 1.63
N ILE A 153 -9.63 -23.59 2.48
CA ILE A 153 -9.46 -25.05 2.47
C ILE A 153 -9.37 -25.62 3.90
N ILE A 154 -10.03 -26.75 4.15
CA ILE A 154 -9.89 -27.55 5.37
C ILE A 154 -9.45 -28.97 4.99
N VAL A 155 -8.34 -29.45 5.55
CA VAL A 155 -7.85 -30.82 5.38
C VAL A 155 -8.02 -31.58 6.68
N ILE A 156 -8.81 -32.66 6.65
CA ILE A 156 -9.05 -33.53 7.80
C ILE A 156 -8.31 -34.84 7.54
N ARG A 157 -7.37 -35.20 8.40
CA ARG A 157 -6.53 -36.39 8.23
C ARG A 157 -6.46 -37.23 9.49
N SER A 158 -6.53 -38.56 9.35
CA SER A 158 -6.21 -39.46 10.45
C SER A 158 -4.69 -39.68 10.53
N ASP A 159 -4.09 -39.26 11.64
CA ASP A 159 -2.68 -39.47 11.96
C ASP A 159 -2.55 -40.73 12.83
N SER A 160 -1.89 -41.75 12.28
CA SER A 160 -1.62 -43.02 12.96
C SER A 160 -0.19 -43.11 13.53
N SER A 161 0.52 -41.98 13.67
CA SER A 161 1.87 -41.95 14.26
C SER A 161 1.86 -42.19 15.78
N GLY A 162 1.75 -43.46 16.19
CA GLY A 162 1.84 -43.88 17.59
C GLY A 162 0.83 -44.96 18.00
N SER A 163 0.63 -45.16 19.31
CA SER A 163 -0.32 -46.14 19.85
C SER A 163 -1.78 -45.65 19.91
N SER A 164 -2.05 -44.40 19.49
CA SER A 164 -3.38 -43.80 19.43
C SER A 164 -3.52 -43.03 18.11
N SER A 165 -4.53 -43.33 17.29
CA SER A 165 -4.88 -42.53 16.12
C SER A 165 -5.44 -41.19 16.58
N LYS A 166 -4.96 -40.09 16.01
CA LYS A 166 -5.51 -38.75 16.21
C LYS A 166 -6.00 -38.19 14.89
N THR A 167 -7.10 -37.48 14.90
CA THR A 167 -7.55 -36.74 13.71
C THR A 167 -6.98 -35.33 13.77
N VAL A 168 -6.26 -34.92 12.73
CA VAL A 168 -5.76 -33.54 12.59
C VAL A 168 -6.65 -32.80 11.60
N VAL A 169 -7.12 -31.62 12.00
CA VAL A 169 -7.87 -30.69 11.17
C VAL A 169 -6.96 -29.50 10.86
N ASP A 170 -6.42 -29.49 9.66
CA ASP A 170 -5.59 -28.42 9.13
C ASP A 170 -6.49 -27.37 8.44
N ILE A 171 -6.40 -26.12 8.88
CA ILE A 171 -7.13 -24.99 8.29
C ILE A 171 -6.15 -24.18 7.47
N LEU A 172 -6.35 -24.20 6.16
CA LEU A 172 -5.48 -23.56 5.18
C LEU A 172 -6.14 -22.27 4.71
N GLU A 173 -5.48 -21.15 5.00
CA GLU A 173 -5.78 -19.88 4.38
C GLU A 173 -4.84 -19.69 3.18
N VAL A 174 -5.40 -19.51 1.99
CA VAL A 174 -4.64 -19.38 0.75
C VAL A 174 -4.59 -17.91 0.34
N LYS A 175 -3.38 -17.41 0.04
CA LYS A 175 -3.16 -16.01 -0.32
C LYS A 175 -2.16 -15.94 -1.46
N SER A 176 -2.55 -15.31 -2.56
CA SER A 176 -1.69 -15.10 -3.73
C SER A 176 -0.52 -14.13 -3.49
N SER A 177 -0.33 -13.62 -2.28
CA SER A 177 0.87 -12.89 -1.87
C SER A 177 2.08 -13.83 -1.70
N GLU A 178 3.30 -13.29 -1.79
CA GLU A 178 4.53 -14.07 -1.53
C GLU A 178 4.74 -14.37 -0.05
N GLU A 179 4.48 -13.39 0.81
CA GLU A 179 4.77 -13.51 2.23
C GLU A 179 3.51 -13.63 3.06
N ARG A 180 3.61 -14.48 4.08
CA ARG A 180 2.63 -14.57 5.16
C ARG A 180 2.60 -13.26 5.95
N LYS A 181 1.42 -12.70 6.15
CA LYS A 181 1.19 -11.51 6.98
C LYS A 181 0.33 -11.85 8.20
N THR A 182 0.42 -11.03 9.25
CA THR A 182 -0.30 -11.26 10.51
C THR A 182 -1.81 -11.34 10.33
N HIS A 183 -2.39 -10.53 9.45
CA HIS A 183 -3.84 -10.53 9.21
C HIS A 183 -4.34 -11.80 8.51
N HIS A 184 -3.48 -12.56 7.81
CA HIS A 184 -3.87 -13.85 7.22
C HIS A 184 -4.21 -14.90 8.30
N LEU A 185 -3.69 -14.74 9.53
CA LEU A 185 -3.93 -15.68 10.63
C LEU A 185 -5.34 -15.58 11.20
N ILE A 186 -5.97 -14.41 11.05
CA ILE A 186 -7.26 -14.11 11.67
C ILE A 186 -8.35 -15.04 11.14
N GLN A 187 -8.43 -15.23 9.82
CA GLN A 187 -9.47 -16.08 9.21
C GLN A 187 -9.33 -17.54 9.66
N ALA A 188 -8.14 -18.12 9.53
CA ALA A 188 -7.87 -19.48 9.98
C ALA A 188 -8.16 -19.69 11.48
N ALA A 189 -7.82 -18.72 12.33
CA ALA A 189 -8.12 -18.77 13.77
C ALA A 189 -9.62 -18.62 14.09
N CYS A 190 -10.36 -17.79 13.34
CA CYS A 190 -11.82 -17.70 13.46
C CYS A 190 -12.48 -19.05 13.17
N TYR A 191 -12.12 -19.68 12.03
CA TYR A 191 -12.65 -20.98 11.65
C TYR A 191 -12.22 -22.08 12.62
N SER A 192 -10.98 -22.04 13.12
CA SER A 192 -10.54 -22.99 14.16
C SER A 192 -11.34 -22.86 15.44
N THR A 193 -11.62 -21.63 15.87
CA THR A 193 -12.41 -21.37 17.09
C THR A 193 -13.81 -21.98 16.95
N LEU A 194 -14.49 -21.78 15.81
CA LEU A 194 -15.81 -22.37 15.56
C LEU A 194 -15.78 -23.91 15.63
N LEU A 195 -14.85 -24.54 14.92
CA LEU A 195 -14.75 -25.99 14.84
C LEU A 195 -14.30 -26.61 16.18
N ARG A 196 -13.36 -25.98 16.90
CA ARG A 196 -12.94 -26.42 18.24
C ARG A 196 -14.09 -26.39 19.22
N GLN A 197 -14.92 -25.35 19.20
CA GLN A 197 -16.09 -25.27 20.06
C GLN A 197 -17.10 -26.38 19.75
N ALA A 198 -17.29 -26.74 18.47
CA ALA A 198 -18.15 -27.85 18.08
C ALA A 198 -17.58 -29.20 18.55
N VAL A 199 -16.29 -29.46 18.30
CA VAL A 199 -15.58 -30.67 18.75
C VAL A 199 -15.59 -30.79 20.28
N ALA A 200 -15.40 -29.69 21.01
CA ALA A 200 -15.41 -29.69 22.48
C ALA A 200 -16.78 -30.02 23.08
N ARG A 201 -17.88 -29.89 22.33
CA ARG A 201 -19.22 -30.30 22.74
C ARG A 201 -19.50 -31.79 22.46
N ASP A 202 -18.61 -32.45 21.72
CA ASP A 202 -18.74 -33.84 21.32
C ASP A 202 -17.74 -34.72 22.10
N ASP A 203 -18.24 -35.33 23.19
CA ASP A 203 -17.44 -36.13 24.12
C ASP A 203 -16.71 -37.30 23.43
N ASP A 204 -17.23 -37.81 22.29
CA ASP A 204 -16.69 -38.97 21.60
C ASP A 204 -15.35 -38.67 20.89
N ILE A 205 -15.15 -37.42 20.44
CA ILE A 205 -13.98 -37.02 19.64
C ILE A 205 -13.13 -35.90 20.26
N SER A 206 -13.62 -35.26 21.33
CA SER A 206 -12.99 -34.07 21.94
C SER A 206 -11.50 -34.23 22.31
N GLU A 207 -11.07 -35.43 22.74
CA GLU A 207 -9.66 -35.72 23.07
C GLU A 207 -8.86 -36.30 21.88
N ALA A 208 -9.53 -36.73 20.82
CA ALA A 208 -8.95 -37.40 19.66
C ALA A 208 -8.59 -36.44 18.52
N VAL A 209 -9.05 -35.19 18.57
CA VAL A 209 -8.89 -34.20 17.50
C VAL A 209 -7.89 -33.11 17.90
N SER A 210 -7.02 -32.73 16.96
CA SER A 210 -6.16 -31.55 17.06
C SER A 210 -6.32 -30.65 15.85
N PHE A 211 -6.04 -29.36 16.01
CA PHE A 211 -6.16 -28.37 14.94
C PHE A 211 -4.83 -27.66 14.70
N GLU A 212 -4.53 -27.42 13.42
CA GLU A 212 -3.35 -26.71 12.97
C GLU A 212 -3.77 -25.63 11.96
N GLY A 213 -3.17 -24.44 12.05
CA GLY A 213 -3.36 -23.37 11.07
C GLY A 213 -2.19 -23.35 10.10
N ARG A 214 -2.47 -23.17 8.81
CA ARG A 214 -1.47 -23.08 7.74
C ARG A 214 -1.81 -21.91 6.83
N ILE A 215 -0.80 -21.13 6.45
CA ILE A 215 -0.96 -20.06 5.45
C ILE A 215 -0.21 -20.47 4.21
N VAL A 216 -0.94 -20.60 3.09
CA VAL A 216 -0.37 -20.93 1.78
C VAL A 216 -0.19 -19.62 1.01
N THR A 217 1.05 -19.35 0.66
CA THR A 217 1.53 -18.20 -0.11
C THR A 217 2.29 -18.68 -1.33
N ARG A 218 2.58 -17.79 -2.28
CA ARG A 218 3.37 -18.17 -3.46
C ARG A 218 4.74 -18.78 -3.08
N SER A 219 5.42 -18.21 -2.09
CA SER A 219 6.71 -18.71 -1.60
C SER A 219 6.73 -20.14 -1.04
N ASN A 220 5.57 -20.67 -0.63
CA ASN A 220 5.43 -22.01 -0.06
C ASN A 220 4.29 -22.81 -0.71
N ALA A 221 3.93 -22.47 -1.96
CA ALA A 221 2.80 -23.08 -2.66
C ALA A 221 2.87 -24.62 -2.63
N VAL A 222 1.71 -25.25 -2.46
CA VAL A 222 1.56 -26.71 -2.48
C VAL A 222 1.99 -27.29 -3.82
N THR A 223 1.75 -26.55 -4.91
CA THR A 223 2.21 -26.90 -6.26
C THR A 223 3.74 -27.04 -6.34
N GLU A 224 4.49 -26.29 -5.54
CA GLU A 224 5.96 -26.25 -5.59
C GLU A 224 6.61 -27.12 -4.51
N ARG A 225 6.18 -26.97 -3.25
CA ARG A 225 6.79 -27.64 -2.09
C ARG A 225 6.04 -28.90 -1.66
N GLY A 226 4.78 -29.00 -2.04
CA GLY A 226 3.89 -30.04 -1.53
C GLY A 226 3.39 -29.77 -0.11
N TYR A 227 2.27 -30.41 0.23
CA TYR A 227 1.56 -30.22 1.48
C TYR A 227 2.37 -30.51 2.76
N SER A 228 3.26 -31.51 2.72
CA SER A 228 4.05 -31.94 3.88
C SER A 228 5.04 -30.89 4.34
N ASP A 229 5.40 -29.97 3.46
CA ASP A 229 6.47 -28.99 3.65
C ASP A 229 5.88 -27.61 3.96
N LEU A 230 4.56 -27.52 4.14
CA LEU A 230 3.90 -26.34 4.66
C LEU A 230 4.21 -26.19 6.15
N ASP A 231 4.59 -25.00 6.57
CA ASP A 231 4.75 -24.67 7.98
C ASP A 231 3.39 -24.42 8.62
N SER A 232 3.15 -25.04 9.78
CA SER A 232 2.00 -24.71 10.63
C SER A 232 2.32 -23.53 11.55
N PHE A 233 1.28 -22.93 12.12
CA PHE A 233 1.42 -21.93 13.17
C PHE A 233 0.53 -22.23 14.37
N GLU A 234 0.94 -21.71 15.52
CA GLU A 234 0.18 -21.82 16.75
C GLU A 234 -1.08 -20.94 16.67
N LEU A 235 -2.25 -21.60 16.61
CA LEU A 235 -3.55 -20.92 16.55
C LEU A 235 -3.91 -20.24 17.87
N GLY A 236 -3.57 -20.86 19.01
CA GLY A 236 -4.03 -20.46 20.35
C GLY A 236 -3.88 -18.97 20.71
N PRO A 237 -2.74 -18.32 20.45
CA PRO A 237 -2.60 -16.88 20.68
C PRO A 237 -3.59 -16.04 19.86
N THR A 238 -3.78 -16.40 18.59
CA THR A 238 -4.68 -15.65 17.68
C THR A 238 -6.15 -15.94 18.01
N GLU A 239 -6.50 -17.17 18.38
CA GLU A 239 -7.83 -17.55 18.88
C GLU A 239 -8.17 -16.75 20.14
N THR A 240 -7.22 -16.62 21.07
CA THR A 240 -7.41 -15.80 22.29
C THR A 240 -7.64 -14.34 21.96
N ASP A 241 -6.90 -13.77 21.01
CA ASP A 241 -7.10 -12.39 20.56
C ASP A 241 -8.50 -12.17 19.97
N ILE A 242 -9.00 -13.13 19.17
CA ILE A 242 -10.36 -13.09 18.59
C ILE A 242 -11.42 -13.20 19.69
N GLU A 243 -11.26 -14.11 20.64
CA GLU A 243 -12.18 -14.24 21.78
C GLU A 243 -12.20 -12.96 22.63
N MET A 244 -11.04 -12.32 22.86
CA MET A 244 -10.98 -11.05 23.57
C MET A 244 -11.61 -9.89 22.79
N LEU A 245 -11.51 -9.90 21.46
CA LEU A 245 -12.15 -8.91 20.60
C LEU A 245 -13.67 -9.02 20.64
N LEU A 246 -14.20 -10.25 20.63
CA LEU A 246 -15.63 -10.59 20.46
C LEU A 246 -16.36 -10.96 21.76
N ARG A 247 -15.70 -10.93 22.93
CA ARG A 247 -16.38 -11.13 24.22
C ARG A 247 -17.34 -9.99 24.55
N ASP A 248 -18.19 -10.22 25.55
CA ASP A 248 -19.06 -9.20 26.11
C ASP A 248 -18.26 -7.99 26.65
N GLY A 249 -18.58 -6.79 26.20
CA GLY A 249 -17.83 -5.57 26.51
C GLY A 249 -16.42 -5.54 25.89
N GLY A 250 -16.17 -6.40 24.90
CA GLY A 250 -14.93 -6.52 24.15
C GLY A 250 -14.67 -5.30 23.27
N ARG A 251 -13.53 -5.30 22.56
CA ARG A 251 -13.14 -4.15 21.73
C ARG A 251 -14.13 -3.88 20.61
N LEU A 252 -14.76 -4.91 20.02
CA LEU A 252 -15.76 -4.70 18.98
C LEU A 252 -16.99 -3.95 19.51
N ASP A 253 -17.47 -4.30 20.72
CA ASP A 253 -18.57 -3.58 21.35
C ASP A 253 -18.21 -2.11 21.64
N GLN A 254 -16.98 -1.86 22.09
CA GLN A 254 -16.50 -0.50 22.39
C GLN A 254 -16.39 0.39 21.15
N ILE A 255 -16.18 -0.21 19.98
CA ILE A 255 -16.16 0.50 18.70
C ILE A 255 -17.58 0.80 18.24
N LEU A 256 -18.48 -0.19 18.33
CA LEU A 256 -19.79 -0.11 17.72
C LEU A 256 -20.86 0.53 18.62
N PHE A 257 -20.64 0.56 19.94
CA PHE A 257 -21.61 1.03 20.92
C PHE A 257 -21.00 1.99 21.94
N LYS A 258 -21.79 2.99 22.34
CA LYS A 258 -21.47 3.89 23.46
C LYS A 258 -22.48 3.74 24.60
N SER A 259 -21.98 3.91 25.82
CA SER A 259 -22.82 3.91 27.03
C SER A 259 -23.66 5.17 27.09
N THR A 260 -24.90 5.05 27.56
CA THR A 260 -25.79 6.20 27.72
C THR A 260 -25.74 6.74 29.15
N ASP A 261 -25.61 8.06 29.30
CA ASP A 261 -25.55 8.72 30.63
C ASP A 261 -26.89 8.66 31.41
N SER A 262 -27.95 8.14 30.80
CA SER A 262 -29.35 8.34 31.23
C SER A 262 -30.11 7.07 31.65
N GLY A 263 -29.53 5.88 31.49
CA GLY A 263 -30.21 4.59 31.73
C GLY A 263 -29.45 3.70 32.70
N GLY A 264 -30.13 2.71 33.29
CA GLY A 264 -29.46 1.68 34.10
C GLY A 264 -28.34 0.98 33.33
N ALA A 265 -27.42 0.33 34.04
CA ALA A 265 -26.10 -0.14 33.58
C ALA A 265 -26.02 -1.07 32.33
N GLU A 266 -27.08 -1.26 31.56
CA GLU A 266 -27.19 -2.19 30.43
C GLU A 266 -27.72 -1.56 29.11
N GLU A 267 -28.15 -0.30 29.09
CA GLU A 267 -28.63 0.34 27.85
C GLU A 267 -27.51 1.09 27.11
N VAL A 268 -27.28 0.69 25.86
CA VAL A 268 -26.28 1.28 24.97
C VAL A 268 -26.94 1.81 23.70
N GLU A 269 -26.22 2.65 22.96
CA GLU A 269 -26.61 3.08 21.62
C GLU A 269 -25.48 2.85 20.62
N LYS A 270 -25.84 2.66 19.34
CA LYS A 270 -24.87 2.57 18.25
C LYS A 270 -24.07 3.87 18.19
N VAL A 271 -22.76 3.78 17.99
CA VAL A 271 -21.91 4.93 17.70
C VAL A 271 -22.38 5.54 16.37
N ASP A 272 -22.31 6.86 16.24
CA ASP A 272 -22.49 7.48 14.93
C ASP A 272 -21.16 7.40 14.19
N ALA A 273 -21.12 6.58 13.14
CA ALA A 273 -19.91 6.40 12.34
C ALA A 273 -19.43 7.73 11.73
N TRP A 274 -20.32 8.69 11.48
CA TRP A 274 -19.95 10.01 10.93
C TRP A 274 -19.21 10.88 11.94
N GLU A 275 -19.49 10.76 13.24
CA GLU A 275 -18.87 11.57 14.30
C GLU A 275 -17.56 10.98 14.82
N MET A 276 -17.18 9.78 14.38
CA MET A 276 -16.03 9.08 14.92
C MET A 276 -14.71 9.56 14.31
N THR A 277 -13.70 9.75 15.16
CA THR A 277 -12.34 10.10 14.72
C THR A 277 -11.65 8.91 14.06
N ASN A 278 -10.81 9.18 13.07
CA ASN A 278 -9.98 8.19 12.41
C ASN A 278 -8.60 8.75 12.10
N ARG A 279 -7.59 7.90 11.96
CA ARG A 279 -6.29 8.32 11.42
C ARG A 279 -6.19 8.08 9.91
N MET A 280 -5.78 9.10 9.16
CA MET A 280 -5.38 8.91 7.76
C MET A 280 -3.91 8.52 7.64
N SER A 281 -3.64 7.44 6.92
CA SER A 281 -2.30 6.88 6.75
C SER A 281 -2.14 6.18 5.42
N ARG A 282 -0.93 5.68 5.14
CA ARG A 282 -0.67 4.90 3.92
C ARG A 282 -1.44 3.59 3.82
N ARG A 283 -1.99 3.08 4.93
CA ARG A 283 -2.84 1.88 4.93
C ARG A 283 -4.22 2.13 4.33
N CYS A 284 -4.69 3.39 4.35
CA CYS A 284 -5.99 3.76 3.81
C CYS A 284 -6.09 3.47 2.30
N ALA A 285 -4.97 3.48 1.57
CA ALA A 285 -4.89 3.10 0.15
C ALA A 285 -5.59 1.79 -0.23
N GLY A 286 -5.61 0.83 0.69
CA GLY A 286 -6.19 -0.50 0.49
C GLY A 286 -7.44 -0.75 1.32
N CYS A 287 -8.13 0.32 1.73
CA CYS A 287 -9.40 0.32 2.46
C CYS A 287 -10.54 0.66 1.50
N ASP A 288 -11.64 -0.10 1.57
CA ASP A 288 -12.81 0.10 0.72
C ASP A 288 -13.52 1.44 1.02
N PHE A 289 -13.39 1.95 2.25
CA PHE A 289 -14.00 3.21 2.71
C PHE A 289 -13.07 4.42 2.64
N HIS A 290 -11.95 4.29 1.93
CA HIS A 290 -10.94 5.35 1.84
C HIS A 290 -11.52 6.67 1.32
N ASP A 291 -12.27 6.61 0.22
CA ASP A 291 -12.87 7.79 -0.41
C ASP A 291 -13.93 8.44 0.50
N VAL A 292 -14.66 7.63 1.28
CA VAL A 292 -15.63 8.10 2.28
C VAL A 292 -14.93 8.92 3.37
N CYS A 293 -13.89 8.34 3.97
CA CYS A 293 -13.14 8.99 5.06
C CYS A 293 -12.46 10.27 4.58
N TYR A 294 -11.87 10.26 3.39
CA TYR A 294 -11.18 11.42 2.86
C TYR A 294 -12.14 12.55 2.49
N THR A 295 -13.26 12.21 1.86
CA THR A 295 -14.31 13.17 1.52
C THR A 295 -14.83 13.83 2.79
N ARG A 296 -15.16 13.04 3.83
CA ARG A 296 -15.59 13.56 5.13
C ARG A 296 -14.56 14.53 5.71
N ALA A 297 -13.30 14.10 5.79
CA ALA A 297 -12.23 14.87 6.42
C ALA A 297 -12.04 16.25 5.77
N VAL A 298 -12.11 16.34 4.44
CA VAL A 298 -11.99 17.61 3.72
C VAL A 298 -13.23 18.48 3.89
N GLU A 299 -14.43 17.89 3.80
CA GLU A 299 -15.69 18.62 4.01
C GLU A 299 -15.85 19.12 5.44
N GLU A 300 -15.19 18.48 6.41
CA GLU A 300 -15.22 18.77 7.83
C GLU A 300 -13.98 19.52 8.34
N ASP A 301 -13.02 19.88 7.46
CA ASP A 301 -11.76 20.53 7.83
C ASP A 301 -11.05 19.78 8.99
N GLY A 302 -11.08 18.45 8.88
CA GLY A 302 -10.75 17.50 9.93
C GLY A 302 -9.26 17.37 10.18
N LEU A 303 -8.89 17.18 11.44
CA LEU A 303 -7.51 17.05 11.90
C LEU A 303 -6.84 15.77 11.38
N GLU A 304 -7.62 14.76 11.01
CA GLU A 304 -7.16 13.50 10.44
C GLU A 304 -6.41 13.67 9.12
N LEU A 305 -6.63 14.77 8.38
CA LEU A 305 -5.90 15.12 7.16
C LEU A 305 -4.41 15.39 7.40
N LEU A 306 -3.99 15.64 8.65
CA LEU A 306 -2.57 15.72 9.02
C LEU A 306 -2.02 14.38 9.52
N GLY A 307 -2.81 13.31 9.44
CA GLY A 307 -2.44 11.96 9.85
C GLY A 307 -2.32 11.78 11.36
N PHE A 308 -2.94 12.66 12.15
CA PHE A 308 -2.95 12.56 13.60
C PHE A 308 -3.70 11.31 14.06
N PRO A 309 -3.16 10.55 15.04
CA PRO A 309 -3.89 9.48 15.71
C PRO A 309 -5.15 10.01 16.42
N GLU A 310 -6.13 9.14 16.61
CA GLU A 310 -7.44 9.43 17.21
C GLU A 310 -7.29 10.12 18.58
N GLY A 311 -6.46 9.56 19.47
CA GLY A 311 -6.21 10.17 20.80
C GLY A 311 -5.55 11.55 20.73
N THR A 312 -4.72 11.82 19.71
CA THR A 312 -4.16 13.17 19.50
C THR A 312 -5.23 14.16 19.04
N GLN A 313 -6.19 13.70 18.23
CA GLN A 313 -7.34 14.52 17.83
C GLN A 313 -8.24 14.82 19.04
N GLU A 314 -8.54 13.83 19.88
CA GLU A 314 -9.27 14.02 21.14
C GLU A 314 -8.57 15.03 22.07
N ASP A 315 -7.26 14.92 22.25
CA ASP A 315 -6.46 15.86 23.04
C ASP A 315 -6.48 17.29 22.46
N LEU A 316 -6.54 17.42 21.12
CA LEU A 316 -6.68 18.70 20.42
C LEU A 316 -8.08 19.29 20.62
N TYR A 317 -9.13 18.48 20.53
CA TYR A 317 -10.51 18.89 20.85
C TYR A 317 -10.62 19.42 22.28
N ASP A 318 -10.04 18.70 23.25
CA ASP A 318 -9.98 19.12 24.65
C ASP A 318 -9.15 20.40 24.88
N ALA A 319 -8.19 20.68 24.00
CA ALA A 319 -7.43 21.93 23.99
C ALA A 319 -8.21 23.10 23.37
N GLY A 320 -9.29 22.82 22.63
CA GLY A 320 -10.12 23.77 21.90
C GLY A 320 -9.72 23.97 20.44
N ILE A 321 -9.10 22.96 19.82
CA ILE A 321 -8.73 22.92 18.40
C ILE A 321 -9.62 21.85 17.75
N GLU A 322 -10.67 22.26 17.04
CA GLU A 322 -11.65 21.34 16.43
C GLU A 322 -11.39 21.12 14.94
N THR A 323 -10.72 22.06 14.29
CA THR A 323 -10.48 22.05 12.84
C THR A 323 -9.03 22.35 12.49
N LEU A 324 -8.63 22.06 11.25
CA LEU A 324 -7.35 22.53 10.71
C LEU A 324 -7.27 24.06 10.72
N GLY A 325 -8.38 24.75 10.47
CA GLY A 325 -8.45 26.21 10.60
C GLY A 325 -8.04 26.69 11.98
N ASP A 326 -8.58 26.10 13.06
CA ASP A 326 -8.21 26.44 14.44
C ASP A 326 -6.71 26.19 14.71
N LEU A 327 -6.18 25.09 14.19
CA LEU A 327 -4.76 24.74 14.32
C LEU A 327 -3.86 25.71 13.55
N GLY A 328 -4.30 26.16 12.37
CA GLY A 328 -3.62 27.13 11.53
C GLY A 328 -3.58 28.53 12.14
N GLU A 329 -4.61 28.93 12.88
CA GLU A 329 -4.67 30.22 13.55
C GLU A 329 -3.63 30.41 14.68
N LEU A 330 -2.99 29.32 15.13
CA LEU A 330 -1.96 29.39 16.18
C LEU A 330 -0.72 30.19 15.78
N VAL A 331 -0.39 30.24 14.49
CA VAL A 331 0.85 30.85 13.98
C VAL A 331 0.59 31.81 12.82
N GLU A 332 1.58 32.65 12.53
CA GLU A 332 1.68 33.48 11.33
C GLU A 332 3.07 33.26 10.72
N TYR A 333 3.17 33.23 9.40
CA TYR A 333 4.43 32.94 8.70
C TYR A 333 4.60 33.74 7.41
N GLY A 334 5.85 34.03 7.03
CA GLY A 334 6.22 34.86 5.87
C GLY A 334 7.05 36.11 6.22
N LYS A 335 7.40 36.95 5.23
CA LYS A 335 8.32 38.11 5.42
C LYS A 335 7.67 39.23 6.25
N PHE A 336 8.30 39.59 7.36
CA PHE A 336 7.97 40.76 8.18
C PHE A 336 9.13 41.77 8.20
N GLU A 337 8.99 42.90 7.51
CA GLU A 337 9.81 44.11 7.78
C GLU A 337 9.00 45.42 7.79
N ASP A 338 7.76 45.48 7.27
CA ASP A 338 6.95 46.71 7.24
C ASP A 338 5.49 46.55 7.72
N GLY A 339 5.12 45.38 8.26
CA GLY A 339 3.77 45.11 8.74
C GLY A 339 2.72 44.89 7.63
N SER A 340 3.12 44.79 6.37
CA SER A 340 2.23 44.31 5.31
C SER A 340 2.19 42.78 5.29
N LYS A 341 0.98 42.22 5.39
CA LYS A 341 0.76 40.78 5.22
C LYS A 341 1.13 40.38 3.79
N LYS A 342 2.10 39.49 3.64
CA LYS A 342 2.17 38.58 2.51
C LYS A 342 2.45 37.19 3.07
N HIS A 343 1.53 36.26 2.82
CA HIS A 343 1.83 34.83 2.83
C HIS A 343 2.90 34.59 1.74
N SER A 344 4.14 34.95 2.03
CA SER A 344 5.27 34.81 1.12
C SER A 344 5.92 33.46 1.35
N PHE A 345 6.34 32.82 0.26
CA PHE A 345 7.15 31.60 0.19
C PHE A 345 8.00 31.36 1.45
N ILE A 346 7.80 30.21 2.10
CA ILE A 346 8.65 29.74 3.21
C ILE A 346 9.91 29.10 2.63
N TYR A 347 11.09 29.55 3.06
CA TYR A 347 12.38 28.95 2.71
C TYR A 347 12.89 28.05 3.84
N PRO A 348 13.72 27.02 3.56
CA PRO A 348 14.40 26.26 4.59
C PRO A 348 15.26 27.19 5.46
N THR A 349 15.12 27.06 6.77
CA THR A 349 15.84 27.85 7.79
C THR A 349 16.51 26.93 8.78
N LYS A 350 17.39 27.47 9.64
CA LYS A 350 18.02 26.70 10.72
C LYS A 350 17.12 26.57 11.95
N ARG A 351 16.06 27.37 12.03
CA ARG A 351 15.08 27.40 13.13
C ARG A 351 13.74 27.91 12.61
N ALA A 352 12.66 27.24 12.99
CA ALA A 352 11.30 27.67 12.65
C ALA A 352 10.99 29.11 13.10
N SER A 353 11.51 29.54 14.26
CA SER A 353 11.31 30.89 14.80
C SER A 353 11.83 32.03 13.92
N GLU A 354 12.61 31.74 12.87
CA GLU A 354 13.11 32.75 11.92
C GLU A 354 12.03 33.21 10.94
N GLN A 355 10.98 32.41 10.71
CA GLN A 355 9.90 32.70 9.76
C GLN A 355 8.49 32.49 10.33
N VAL A 356 8.38 32.03 11.58
CA VAL A 356 7.10 31.72 12.24
C VAL A 356 6.94 32.55 13.51
N GLN A 357 5.81 33.25 13.62
CA GLN A 357 5.40 34.01 14.81
C GLN A 357 4.17 33.37 15.43
N ILE A 358 4.19 33.15 16.74
CA ILE A 358 3.04 32.62 17.49
C ILE A 358 2.01 33.73 17.68
N ARG A 359 0.75 33.50 17.25
CA ARG A 359 -0.35 34.48 17.40
C ARG A 359 -1.07 34.35 18.73
N ASN A 360 -1.28 33.12 19.19
CA ASN A 360 -1.97 32.81 20.44
C ASN A 360 -1.05 32.02 21.38
N GLU A 361 -0.15 32.72 22.09
CA GLU A 361 0.86 32.09 22.95
C GLU A 361 0.25 31.19 24.03
N ASN A 362 -0.88 31.59 24.62
CA ASN A 362 -1.54 30.79 25.66
C ASN A 362 -2.11 29.47 25.12
N LEU A 363 -2.78 29.51 23.96
CA LEU A 363 -3.32 28.31 23.33
C LEU A 363 -2.20 27.44 22.75
N PHE A 364 -1.20 28.05 22.13
CA PHE A 364 -0.02 27.35 21.60
C PHE A 364 0.71 26.58 22.69
N VAL A 365 1.02 27.23 23.83
CA VAL A 365 1.66 26.56 24.98
C VAL A 365 0.76 25.48 25.55
N ARG A 366 -0.56 25.71 25.64
CA ARG A 366 -1.51 24.68 26.09
C ARG A 366 -1.49 23.45 25.19
N VAL A 367 -1.58 23.65 23.87
CA VAL A 367 -1.56 22.55 22.88
C VAL A 367 -0.23 21.81 22.96
N ARG A 368 0.89 22.53 22.92
CA ARG A 368 2.22 21.93 23.04
C ARG A 368 2.41 21.13 24.33
N ASP A 369 1.97 21.66 25.47
CA ASP A 369 2.22 21.06 26.78
C ASP A 369 1.20 19.94 27.13
N LYS A 370 -0.07 20.07 26.68
CA LYS A 370 -1.11 19.05 26.91
C LYS A 370 -1.06 17.91 25.90
N VAL A 371 -0.96 18.24 24.61
CA VAL A 371 -1.00 17.26 23.50
C VAL A 371 0.40 16.68 23.25
N GLY A 372 1.47 17.40 23.61
CA GLY A 372 2.84 16.93 23.45
C GLY A 372 3.36 16.99 22.00
N LEU A 373 2.72 17.77 21.13
CA LEU A 373 3.13 17.98 19.73
C LEU A 373 4.43 18.80 19.68
N LYS A 374 5.54 18.15 19.30
CA LYS A 374 6.87 18.77 19.23
C LYS A 374 7.03 19.74 18.05
N ASP A 375 6.41 19.44 16.92
CA ASP A 375 6.52 20.21 15.67
C ASP A 375 5.25 21.04 15.41
N LEU A 376 4.69 21.65 16.46
CA LEU A 376 3.40 22.33 16.40
C LEU A 376 3.38 23.45 15.34
N GLU A 377 4.48 24.20 15.19
CA GLU A 377 4.63 25.21 14.15
C GLU A 377 4.44 24.62 12.75
N ARG A 378 5.07 23.47 12.47
CA ARG A 378 4.94 22.77 11.17
C ARG A 378 3.50 22.36 10.93
N TYR A 379 2.86 21.74 11.92
CA TYR A 379 1.48 21.29 11.79
C TYR A 379 0.50 22.45 11.63
N SER A 380 0.70 23.57 12.34
CA SER A 380 -0.11 24.77 12.17
C SER A 380 0.04 25.37 10.77
N ILE A 381 1.25 25.42 10.22
CA ILE A 381 1.44 25.91 8.85
C ILE A 381 0.77 24.96 7.84
N ALA A 382 0.93 23.65 8.01
CA ALA A 382 0.26 22.68 7.16
C ALA A 382 -1.27 22.83 7.24
N ALA A 383 -1.81 22.98 8.45
CA ALA A 383 -3.23 23.17 8.68
C ALA A 383 -3.78 24.44 8.00
N ASP A 384 -3.07 25.57 8.08
CA ASP A 384 -3.45 26.80 7.36
C ASP A 384 -3.45 26.61 5.84
N ILE A 385 -2.46 25.88 5.29
CA ILE A 385 -2.37 25.59 3.85
C ILE A 385 -3.54 24.73 3.38
N PHE A 386 -3.84 23.65 4.11
CA PHE A 386 -4.96 22.76 3.81
C PHE A 386 -6.31 23.48 3.96
N SER A 387 -6.55 24.14 5.10
CA SER A 387 -7.83 24.79 5.41
C SER A 387 -8.15 25.97 4.47
N THR A 388 -7.12 26.62 3.92
CA THR A 388 -7.29 27.71 2.94
C THR A 388 -7.28 27.25 1.48
N GLU A 389 -7.27 25.94 1.22
CA GLU A 389 -7.34 25.39 -0.13
C GLU A 389 -8.65 25.84 -0.83
N GLY A 390 -8.51 26.48 -2.00
CA GLY A 390 -9.62 27.11 -2.74
C GLY A 390 -9.92 28.59 -2.37
N GLY A 391 -9.25 29.15 -1.36
CA GLY A 391 -9.42 30.53 -0.91
C GLY A 391 -8.64 31.57 -1.73
N ARG A 392 -9.15 32.81 -1.80
CA ARG A 392 -8.47 33.95 -2.48
C ARG A 392 -7.14 34.37 -1.83
N ASN A 393 -6.90 33.97 -0.58
CA ASN A 393 -5.73 34.37 0.20
C ASN A 393 -4.59 33.33 0.17
N ARG A 394 -4.69 32.34 -0.72
CA ARG A 394 -3.69 31.29 -0.87
C ARG A 394 -2.27 31.86 -1.09
N PRO A 395 -1.23 31.30 -0.43
CA PRO A 395 0.16 31.56 -0.81
C PRO A 395 0.39 31.12 -2.26
N SER A 396 0.94 32.00 -3.11
CA SER A 396 1.07 31.73 -4.54
C SER A 396 1.98 30.55 -4.86
N ASP A 397 2.90 30.18 -3.97
CA ASP A 397 4.02 29.29 -4.28
C ASP A 397 4.15 28.15 -3.26
N ALA A 398 4.81 27.05 -3.65
CA ALA A 398 5.00 25.87 -2.81
C ALA A 398 5.83 26.24 -1.56
N ASN A 399 5.27 26.02 -0.36
CA ASN A 399 5.95 26.36 0.88
C ASN A 399 6.84 25.20 1.35
N MET A 400 8.05 25.50 1.79
CA MET A 400 8.92 24.53 2.45
C MET A 400 8.57 24.44 3.93
N ILE A 401 8.86 23.31 4.56
CA ILE A 401 8.77 23.11 6.00
C ILE A 401 9.92 23.91 6.66
N PRO A 402 9.65 24.81 7.62
CA PRO A 402 10.71 25.46 8.37
C PRO A 402 11.60 24.43 9.08
N ASP A 403 12.91 24.70 9.19
CA ASP A 403 13.88 23.78 9.83
C ASP A 403 14.12 22.43 9.12
N SER A 404 13.63 22.25 7.88
CA SER A 404 13.76 20.97 7.16
C SER A 404 15.14 20.69 6.54
N GLY A 405 16.02 21.71 6.48
CA GLY A 405 17.36 21.62 5.88
C GLY A 405 17.41 21.26 4.37
N TYR A 406 18.61 20.90 3.89
CA TYR A 406 18.85 20.25 2.59
C TYR A 406 19.77 19.02 2.78
N ASN A 407 19.33 17.82 2.36
CA ASN A 407 20.10 16.57 2.47
C ASN A 407 20.36 15.91 1.10
N LEU A 408 19.89 16.49 -0.01
CA LEU A 408 20.30 16.00 -1.33
C LEU A 408 21.72 16.48 -1.64
N PRO A 409 22.57 15.64 -2.25
CA PRO A 409 23.93 16.04 -2.63
C PRO A 409 23.92 17.29 -3.52
N ALA A 410 24.68 18.31 -3.10
CA ALA A 410 24.84 19.54 -3.83
C ALA A 410 25.83 19.34 -4.99
N GLY A 411 25.65 20.07 -6.09
CA GLY A 411 26.65 20.07 -7.17
C GLY A 411 27.98 20.71 -6.76
N GLU A 412 27.92 21.63 -5.81
CA GLU A 412 29.07 22.31 -5.21
C GLU A 412 29.02 22.05 -3.69
N PRO A 413 29.79 21.08 -3.17
CA PRO A 413 29.84 20.72 -1.76
C PRO A 413 30.04 21.88 -0.79
N GLU A 414 30.81 22.90 -1.16
CA GLU A 414 31.01 24.10 -0.34
C GLU A 414 29.73 24.93 -0.14
N GLU A 415 28.75 24.80 -1.05
CA GLU A 415 27.44 25.43 -0.94
C GLU A 415 26.42 24.53 -0.20
N SER A 416 26.81 23.30 0.15
CA SER A 416 25.94 22.39 0.87
C SER A 416 25.83 22.79 2.35
N PRO A 417 24.64 22.72 2.95
CA PRO A 417 24.48 22.93 4.38
C PRO A 417 24.91 21.72 5.24
N LEU A 418 25.31 20.61 4.61
CA LEU A 418 25.76 19.42 5.32
C LEU A 418 27.20 19.62 5.88
N PRO A 419 27.54 19.02 7.03
CA PRO A 419 28.91 19.09 7.58
C PRO A 419 29.98 18.57 6.61
N ASP A 420 31.14 19.25 6.54
CA ASP A 420 32.27 18.91 5.66
C ASP A 420 32.72 17.43 5.73
N PHE A 421 32.55 16.77 6.88
CA PHE A 421 32.92 15.36 7.04
C PHE A 421 31.94 14.37 6.37
N LEU A 422 30.75 14.83 5.98
CA LEU A 422 29.73 14.05 5.27
C LEU A 422 29.78 14.28 3.74
N ILE A 423 30.59 15.24 3.27
CA ILE A 423 30.67 15.61 1.85
C ILE A 423 32.13 15.59 1.42
N SER A 424 32.55 14.52 0.74
CA SER A 424 33.92 14.37 0.25
C SER A 424 33.93 14.05 -1.24
N TYR A 425 33.44 14.97 -2.06
CA TYR A 425 33.62 14.88 -3.51
C TYR A 425 34.00 16.24 -4.10
N PRO A 426 34.72 16.29 -5.23
CA PRO A 426 35.16 17.54 -5.82
C PRO A 426 33.98 18.42 -6.28
N ASN A 427 34.22 19.73 -6.32
CA ASN A 427 33.24 20.68 -6.86
C ASN A 427 32.83 20.27 -8.28
N ARG A 428 31.53 20.27 -8.53
CA ARG A 428 30.92 20.04 -9.85
C ARG A 428 31.16 18.64 -10.43
N SER A 429 31.60 17.69 -9.60
CA SER A 429 31.88 16.32 -10.03
C SER A 429 30.68 15.36 -9.94
N LEU A 430 29.59 15.81 -9.33
CA LEU A 430 28.40 15.00 -9.07
C LEU A 430 27.67 14.60 -10.38
N ILE A 431 27.56 13.29 -10.60
CA ILE A 431 26.72 12.63 -11.58
C ILE A 431 25.43 12.19 -10.88
N ARG A 432 24.29 12.63 -11.39
CA ARG A 432 22.97 12.30 -10.88
C ARG A 432 22.33 11.26 -11.77
N VAL A 433 21.94 10.13 -11.19
CA VAL A 433 21.27 9.03 -11.88
C VAL A 433 19.88 8.87 -11.28
N TYR A 434 18.85 9.30 -12.00
CA TYR A 434 17.47 9.13 -11.59
C TYR A 434 16.92 7.82 -12.14
N LEU A 435 16.67 6.86 -11.26
CA LEU A 435 16.22 5.51 -11.58
C LEU A 435 14.70 5.41 -11.47
N TYR A 436 14.07 4.93 -12.53
CA TYR A 436 12.68 4.50 -12.55
C TYR A 436 12.61 2.99 -12.63
N ILE A 437 11.77 2.38 -11.80
CA ILE A 437 11.75 0.94 -11.58
C ILE A 437 10.32 0.46 -11.57
N GLN A 438 10.01 -0.43 -12.49
CA GLN A 438 8.71 -1.07 -12.59
C GLN A 438 8.87 -2.55 -12.21
N GLU A 439 8.21 -2.92 -11.13
CA GLU A 439 8.02 -4.31 -10.76
C GLU A 439 6.66 -4.79 -11.29
N ASP A 440 6.62 -6.01 -11.81
CA ASP A 440 5.40 -6.79 -11.94
C ASP A 440 5.14 -7.46 -10.59
N THR A 441 4.16 -6.96 -9.83
CA THR A 441 3.80 -7.44 -8.48
C THR A 441 3.21 -8.86 -8.49
N ILE A 442 2.63 -9.28 -9.62
CA ILE A 442 2.06 -10.62 -9.83
C ILE A 442 3.14 -11.64 -10.12
N ARG A 443 4.29 -11.24 -10.66
CA ARG A 443 5.43 -12.13 -10.90
C ARG A 443 6.60 -11.91 -9.94
N GLU A 444 6.56 -10.79 -9.22
CA GLU A 444 7.62 -10.28 -8.33
C GLU A 444 8.99 -10.19 -9.01
N ARG A 445 8.96 -9.74 -10.26
CA ARG A 445 10.14 -9.51 -11.08
C ARG A 445 10.10 -8.10 -11.64
N LEU A 446 11.28 -7.52 -11.82
CA LEU A 446 11.41 -6.29 -12.58
C LEU A 446 10.96 -6.54 -14.03
N SER A 447 10.12 -5.65 -14.54
CA SER A 447 9.63 -5.70 -15.92
C SER A 447 10.14 -4.54 -16.76
N LEU A 448 10.47 -3.40 -16.12
CA LEU A 448 11.07 -2.25 -16.78
C LEU A 448 12.02 -1.52 -15.83
N LEU A 449 13.15 -1.09 -16.39
CA LEU A 449 14.13 -0.21 -15.75
C LEU A 449 14.37 1.00 -16.65
N GLY A 450 14.40 2.18 -16.05
CA GLY A 450 14.72 3.43 -16.71
C GLY A 450 15.74 4.24 -15.90
N ALA A 451 16.60 4.98 -16.59
CA ALA A 451 17.51 5.93 -15.99
C ALA A 451 17.54 7.24 -16.77
N TYR A 452 17.57 8.34 -16.04
CA TYR A 452 17.97 9.65 -16.53
C TYR A 452 19.29 10.04 -15.87
N VAL A 453 20.34 10.21 -16.67
CA VAL A 453 21.71 10.46 -16.20
C VAL A 453 22.15 11.86 -16.62
N THR A 454 22.61 12.66 -15.66
CA THR A 454 23.06 14.05 -15.89
C THR A 454 24.20 14.42 -14.93
N ASN A 455 24.96 15.48 -15.23
CA ASN A 455 25.98 16.02 -14.32
C ASN A 455 25.70 17.50 -14.00
N HIS A 456 26.49 18.07 -13.10
CA HIS A 456 26.35 19.48 -12.71
C HIS A 456 26.72 20.50 -13.80
N ASN A 457 27.78 20.27 -14.58
CA ASN A 457 28.36 21.24 -15.51
C ASN A 457 27.59 21.41 -16.83
N SER A 458 27.07 20.33 -17.38
CA SER A 458 26.37 20.32 -18.66
C SER A 458 24.85 20.38 -18.51
N GLY A 459 24.33 20.10 -17.31
CA GLY A 459 22.91 19.93 -17.05
C GLY A 459 22.29 19.00 -18.09
N ASN A 460 21.24 19.46 -18.76
CA ASN A 460 20.50 18.61 -19.69
C ASN A 460 21.14 18.50 -21.10
N LYS A 461 22.18 19.29 -21.41
CA LYS A 461 22.78 19.31 -22.77
C LYS A 461 23.54 18.04 -23.13
N THR A 462 23.99 17.28 -22.13
CA THR A 462 24.63 15.98 -22.34
C THR A 462 23.89 14.86 -21.61
N ALA A 463 22.66 15.10 -21.15
CA ALA A 463 21.93 14.09 -20.42
C ALA A 463 21.68 12.85 -21.29
N ARG A 464 21.60 11.70 -20.63
CA ARG A 464 21.36 10.40 -21.26
C ARG A 464 20.16 9.72 -20.65
N TYR A 465 19.42 9.05 -21.52
CA TYR A 465 18.28 8.24 -21.15
C TYR A 465 18.62 6.79 -21.49
N VAL A 466 18.45 5.92 -20.51
CA VAL A 466 18.63 4.48 -20.68
C VAL A 466 17.34 3.81 -20.25
N SER A 467 16.84 2.87 -21.03
CA SER A 467 15.68 2.08 -20.64
C SER A 467 15.85 0.65 -21.13
N ALA A 468 15.44 -0.30 -20.30
CA ALA A 468 15.29 -1.69 -20.68
C ALA A 468 13.90 -2.14 -20.25
N ILE A 469 13.23 -2.88 -21.13
CA ILE A 469 11.97 -3.54 -20.87
C ILE A 469 12.17 -5.03 -21.14
N THR A 470 11.50 -5.87 -20.37
CA THR A 470 11.50 -7.30 -20.65
C THR A 470 10.79 -7.61 -21.97
N GLU A 471 11.34 -8.55 -22.74
CA GLU A 471 10.74 -9.01 -24.00
C GLU A 471 9.69 -10.10 -23.79
N ASP A 472 9.76 -10.79 -22.65
CA ASP A 472 8.85 -11.85 -22.26
C ASP A 472 8.44 -11.72 -20.79
N LEU A 473 7.29 -12.27 -20.43
CA LEU A 473 6.78 -12.35 -19.07
C LEU A 473 6.38 -13.80 -18.78
N PRO A 474 7.34 -14.64 -18.36
CA PRO A 474 7.07 -16.04 -18.10
C PRO A 474 5.87 -16.21 -17.16
N GLY A 475 4.85 -16.95 -17.62
CA GLY A 475 3.60 -17.19 -16.89
C GLY A 475 2.53 -16.10 -17.10
N ALA A 476 2.59 -15.35 -18.20
CA ALA A 476 1.55 -14.38 -18.59
C ALA A 476 0.51 -14.89 -19.58
N ALA A 477 0.85 -15.85 -20.44
CA ALA A 477 -0.08 -16.34 -21.45
C ALA A 477 -1.12 -17.32 -20.87
N HIS A 478 -2.37 -17.19 -21.35
CA HIS A 478 -3.44 -18.15 -21.06
C HIS A 478 -3.17 -19.45 -21.82
N GLY A 479 -3.08 -20.57 -21.11
CA GLY A 479 -2.91 -21.88 -21.73
C GLY A 479 -1.48 -22.24 -22.14
N ASP A 480 -0.48 -21.47 -21.71
CA ASP A 480 0.89 -22.00 -21.64
C ASP A 480 0.88 -23.17 -20.66
N SER A 481 0.77 -24.35 -21.24
CA SER A 481 0.77 -25.64 -20.59
C SER A 481 2.18 -25.96 -20.12
N GLU A 482 2.69 -25.19 -19.16
CA GLU A 482 3.83 -25.45 -18.28
C GLU A 482 4.01 -24.16 -17.46
N HIS A 483 3.72 -24.22 -16.16
CA HIS A 483 3.90 -23.10 -15.25
C HIS A 483 5.33 -22.57 -15.41
N ALA A 484 5.49 -21.31 -15.85
CA ALA A 484 6.80 -20.68 -15.90
C ALA A 484 7.47 -20.82 -14.54
N THR A 485 8.61 -21.50 -14.53
CA THR A 485 9.32 -21.83 -13.30
C THR A 485 9.92 -20.55 -12.71
N THR A 486 10.25 -20.59 -11.42
CA THR A 486 11.02 -19.52 -10.78
C THR A 486 12.34 -19.27 -11.52
N GLU A 487 12.94 -20.32 -12.10
CA GLU A 487 14.17 -20.22 -12.89
C GLU A 487 13.96 -19.42 -14.19
N ASP A 488 12.85 -19.64 -14.90
CA ASP A 488 12.51 -18.88 -16.11
C ASP A 488 12.32 -17.39 -15.78
N LYS A 489 11.55 -17.10 -14.72
CA LYS A 489 11.33 -15.73 -14.22
C LYS A 489 12.63 -15.06 -13.80
N ASP A 490 13.53 -15.80 -13.16
CA ASP A 490 14.83 -15.30 -12.73
C ASP A 490 15.76 -15.02 -13.91
N GLU A 491 15.78 -15.88 -14.92
CA GLU A 491 16.59 -15.65 -16.12
C GLU A 491 16.12 -14.40 -16.88
N THR A 492 14.81 -14.21 -17.05
CA THR A 492 14.25 -13.02 -17.69
C THR A 492 14.61 -11.73 -16.94
N GLU A 493 14.47 -11.70 -15.61
CA GLU A 493 14.85 -10.52 -14.81
C GLU A 493 16.37 -10.26 -14.83
N ARG A 494 17.17 -11.33 -14.83
CA ARG A 494 18.64 -11.24 -14.93
C ARG A 494 19.06 -10.62 -16.25
N GLU A 495 18.45 -11.05 -17.36
CA GLU A 495 18.72 -10.51 -18.68
C GLU A 495 18.29 -9.03 -18.78
N LEU A 496 17.13 -8.68 -18.21
CA LEU A 496 16.70 -7.29 -18.10
C LEU A 496 17.75 -6.42 -17.37
N LEU A 497 18.27 -6.88 -16.24
CA LEU A 497 19.32 -6.17 -15.49
C LEU A 497 20.62 -6.05 -16.28
N ARG A 498 21.07 -7.12 -16.95
CA ARG A 498 22.26 -7.08 -17.81
C ARG A 498 22.11 -6.07 -18.94
N ARG A 499 21.01 -6.14 -19.68
CA ARG A 499 20.71 -5.21 -20.77
C ARG A 499 20.63 -3.77 -20.28
N PHE A 500 20.06 -3.53 -19.10
CA PHE A 500 20.00 -2.20 -18.52
C PHE A 500 21.37 -1.66 -18.10
N LEU A 501 22.19 -2.48 -17.44
CA LEU A 501 23.48 -2.05 -16.91
C LEU A 501 24.55 -1.91 -18.01
N SER A 502 24.66 -2.93 -18.87
CA SER A 502 25.74 -3.08 -19.85
C SER A 502 25.31 -2.76 -21.29
N GLY A 503 24.01 -2.60 -21.54
CA GLY A 503 23.49 -2.43 -22.90
C GLY A 503 23.22 -3.75 -23.61
N GLY A 504 22.75 -3.64 -24.85
CA GLY A 504 22.55 -4.76 -25.77
C GLY A 504 23.45 -4.63 -27.00
N GLU A 505 23.31 -5.50 -28.00
CA GLU A 505 24.12 -5.45 -29.22
C GLU A 505 24.05 -4.09 -29.94
N ASP A 506 22.89 -3.41 -29.85
CA ASP A 506 22.60 -2.15 -30.56
C ASP A 506 22.27 -0.96 -29.62
N SER A 507 22.46 -1.09 -28.31
CA SER A 507 22.07 -0.03 -27.35
C SER A 507 23.04 0.08 -26.19
N SER A 508 23.39 1.31 -25.80
CA SER A 508 24.26 1.60 -24.65
C SER A 508 23.55 1.36 -23.32
N GLY A 509 24.30 0.88 -22.33
CA GLY A 509 23.81 0.63 -20.98
C GLY A 509 23.91 1.84 -20.06
N LEU A 510 23.49 1.65 -18.80
CA LEU A 510 23.63 2.65 -17.74
C LEU A 510 25.10 3.05 -17.53
N ILE A 511 26.03 2.09 -17.60
CA ILE A 511 27.46 2.34 -17.40
C ILE A 511 28.00 3.29 -18.48
N ASP A 512 27.65 3.05 -19.75
CA ASP A 512 28.05 3.91 -20.86
C ASP A 512 27.46 5.32 -20.69
N ALA A 513 26.18 5.42 -20.31
CA ALA A 513 25.52 6.69 -20.06
C ALA A 513 26.20 7.49 -18.93
N ILE A 514 26.65 6.82 -17.87
CA ILE A 514 27.41 7.45 -16.78
C ILE A 514 28.77 7.95 -17.29
N GLN A 515 29.48 7.15 -18.09
CA GLN A 515 30.78 7.52 -18.65
C GLN A 515 30.68 8.70 -19.62
N GLU A 516 29.67 8.71 -20.49
CA GLU A 516 29.43 9.81 -21.44
C GLU A 516 29.05 11.12 -20.75
N VAL A 517 28.43 11.03 -19.58
CA VAL A 517 28.02 12.19 -18.77
C VAL A 517 29.12 12.59 -17.78
N ALA A 518 30.19 11.80 -17.63
CA ALA A 518 31.23 12.08 -16.66
C ALA A 518 31.88 13.46 -16.92
N PRO A 519 32.12 14.26 -15.87
CA PRO A 519 32.68 15.60 -16.04
C PRO A 519 34.15 15.54 -16.50
N GLU A 520 34.46 16.26 -17.58
CA GLU A 520 35.83 16.42 -18.08
C GLU A 520 36.60 17.47 -17.25
N GLY A 521 37.86 17.17 -16.90
CA GLY A 521 38.83 18.19 -16.43
C GLY A 521 38.58 18.77 -15.03
N VAL A 522 38.04 17.99 -14.09
CA VAL A 522 37.91 18.42 -12.68
C VAL A 522 39.30 18.52 -12.04
N GLU A 523 39.76 19.74 -11.73
CA GLU A 523 41.00 19.97 -11.00
C GLU A 523 40.82 19.54 -9.53
N LEU A 524 41.66 18.61 -9.07
CA LEU A 524 41.73 18.21 -7.67
C LEU A 524 42.77 19.09 -6.97
N ASP A 525 42.34 19.84 -5.96
CA ASP A 525 43.26 20.50 -5.02
C ASP A 525 43.79 19.45 -4.02
N ASP A 526 44.85 18.74 -4.40
CA ASP A 526 46.03 18.41 -3.58
C ASP A 526 46.88 17.29 -4.21
N ASP A 527 48.20 17.43 -4.05
CA ASP A 527 49.27 16.60 -4.62
C ASP A 527 49.07 15.07 -4.46
N ASP A 528 49.38 14.34 -5.54
CA ASP A 528 49.69 12.90 -5.64
C ASP A 528 48.61 11.86 -6.03
N THR A 529 47.43 12.24 -6.54
CA THR A 529 46.59 11.25 -7.27
C THR A 529 45.81 11.83 -8.45
N GLU A 530 46.32 11.64 -9.67
CA GLU A 530 45.52 11.78 -10.90
C GLU A 530 44.46 10.67 -10.90
N PHE A 531 43.23 10.97 -10.49
CA PHE A 531 42.10 10.10 -10.82
C PHE A 531 41.73 10.34 -12.29
N GLU A 532 41.90 9.33 -13.15
CA GLU A 532 41.53 9.41 -14.58
C GLU A 532 40.03 9.69 -14.81
N PHE A 533 39.17 9.53 -13.80
CA PHE A 533 37.72 9.75 -13.90
C PHE A 533 37.15 10.37 -12.61
N PRO A 534 36.86 11.68 -12.56
CA PRO A 534 36.49 12.36 -11.32
C PRO A 534 34.99 12.29 -10.97
N GLY A 535 34.18 11.52 -11.70
CA GLY A 535 32.72 11.50 -11.55
C GLY A 535 32.23 10.82 -10.26
N PHE A 536 31.52 11.56 -9.40
CA PHE A 536 30.89 11.01 -8.20
C PHE A 536 29.43 10.64 -8.50
N VAL A 537 29.09 9.35 -8.51
CA VAL A 537 27.76 8.87 -8.88
C VAL A 537 26.82 8.86 -7.67
N HIS A 538 25.64 9.48 -7.81
CA HIS A 538 24.58 9.37 -6.81
C HIS A 538 23.28 8.90 -7.45
N LEU A 539 22.63 7.90 -6.85
CA LEU A 539 21.39 7.33 -7.32
C LEU A 539 20.18 8.02 -6.66
N TYR A 540 19.20 8.40 -7.47
CA TYR A 540 17.93 8.97 -7.01
C TYR A 540 16.81 8.03 -7.42
N LEU A 541 16.12 7.46 -6.44
CA LEU A 541 14.95 6.61 -6.64
C LEU A 541 13.70 7.43 -6.33
N TYR A 542 12.61 7.19 -7.05
CA TYR A 542 11.41 7.99 -6.81
C TYR A 542 10.70 7.63 -5.52
N SER A 543 10.71 6.34 -5.13
CA SER A 543 10.05 5.90 -3.90
C SER A 543 10.79 4.78 -3.15
N PRO A 544 10.44 4.55 -1.86
CA PRO A 544 11.01 3.45 -1.07
C PRO A 544 10.69 2.08 -1.66
N ALA A 545 9.51 1.92 -2.27
CA ALA A 545 9.10 0.68 -2.92
C ALA A 545 10.03 0.34 -4.09
N GLN A 546 10.31 1.32 -4.98
CA GLN A 546 11.24 1.13 -6.09
C GLN A 546 12.65 0.75 -5.60
N ARG A 547 13.14 1.41 -4.54
CA ARG A 547 14.42 1.04 -3.90
C ARG A 547 14.42 -0.40 -3.42
N GLN A 548 13.34 -0.82 -2.76
CA GLN A 548 13.21 -2.18 -2.24
C GLN A 548 13.14 -3.21 -3.36
N SER A 549 12.39 -2.95 -4.44
CA SER A 549 12.29 -3.83 -5.60
C SER A 549 13.64 -4.04 -6.28
N LEU A 550 14.40 -2.94 -6.51
CA LEU A 550 15.76 -3.04 -7.05
C LEU A 550 16.70 -3.81 -6.14
N THR A 551 16.63 -3.53 -4.83
CA THR A 551 17.45 -4.19 -3.82
C THR A 551 17.16 -5.70 -3.80
N ARG A 552 15.88 -6.10 -3.84
CA ARG A 552 15.48 -7.51 -3.91
C ARG A 552 16.00 -8.19 -5.18
N ALA A 553 15.86 -7.56 -6.34
CA ALA A 553 16.36 -8.09 -7.61
C ALA A 553 17.90 -8.23 -7.59
N ALA A 554 18.62 -7.22 -7.11
CA ALA A 554 20.08 -7.25 -7.00
C ALA A 554 20.58 -8.33 -6.04
N LYS A 555 19.83 -8.63 -4.96
CA LYS A 555 20.12 -9.74 -4.05
C LYS A 555 19.83 -11.11 -4.66
N ARG A 556 18.74 -11.22 -5.42
CA ARG A 556 18.29 -12.46 -6.07
C ARG A 556 19.32 -12.96 -7.08
N HIS A 557 19.90 -12.05 -7.87
CA HIS A 557 20.82 -12.40 -8.95
C HIS A 557 22.28 -12.23 -8.57
N SER A 558 22.84 -13.10 -7.72
CA SER A 558 24.23 -13.02 -7.21
C SER A 558 25.35 -13.24 -8.25
N ASP A 559 25.13 -12.86 -9.51
CA ASP A 559 26.16 -12.86 -10.54
C ASP A 559 27.36 -12.03 -10.06
N HIS A 560 28.56 -12.59 -10.26
CA HIS A 560 29.85 -11.97 -9.95
C HIS A 560 30.37 -11.11 -11.12
N SER A 561 29.49 -10.77 -12.06
CA SER A 561 29.81 -9.77 -13.05
C SER A 561 30.11 -8.44 -12.36
N VAL A 562 31.07 -7.70 -12.91
CA VAL A 562 31.55 -6.44 -12.35
C VAL A 562 30.40 -5.43 -12.22
N GLU A 563 29.45 -5.48 -13.15
CA GLU A 563 28.29 -4.59 -13.22
C GLU A 563 27.29 -4.85 -12.08
N PHE A 564 27.02 -6.11 -11.76
CA PHE A 564 26.16 -6.48 -10.62
C PHE A 564 26.83 -6.16 -9.29
N GLU A 565 28.14 -6.38 -9.17
CA GLU A 565 28.91 -5.99 -7.98
C GLU A 565 28.92 -4.47 -7.79
N ALA A 566 29.08 -3.69 -8.87
CA ALA A 566 28.99 -2.24 -8.83
C ALA A 566 27.59 -1.75 -8.39
N LEU A 567 26.52 -2.33 -8.94
CA LEU A 567 25.14 -2.00 -8.54
C LEU A 567 24.90 -2.27 -7.05
N ARG A 568 25.32 -3.43 -6.53
CA ARG A 568 25.21 -3.76 -5.10
C ARG A 568 25.98 -2.78 -4.23
N THR A 569 27.19 -2.41 -4.66
CA THR A 569 28.05 -1.47 -3.94
C THR A 569 27.39 -0.09 -3.84
N LEU A 570 26.77 0.40 -4.92
CA LEU A 570 26.03 1.66 -4.94
C LEU A 570 24.78 1.61 -4.06
N LEU A 571 24.08 0.46 -4.02
CA LEU A 571 22.91 0.26 -3.15
C LEU A 571 23.26 0.09 -1.67
N GLY A 572 24.54 0.12 -1.30
CA GLY A 572 24.99 -0.05 0.08
C GLY A 572 24.95 -1.50 0.58
N LEU A 573 24.86 -2.48 -0.31
CA LEU A 573 24.88 -3.92 0.04
C LEU A 573 26.30 -4.45 0.30
N ARG A 574 27.18 -3.62 0.86
CA ARG A 574 28.62 -3.89 1.02
C ARG A 574 28.92 -5.06 1.98
N SER A 575 28.05 -5.29 2.96
CA SER A 575 28.13 -6.45 3.86
C SER A 575 27.94 -7.80 3.14
N GLU A 576 27.27 -7.81 1.99
CA GLU A 576 27.03 -9.03 1.19
C GLU A 576 28.19 -9.35 0.23
N ILE A 577 29.09 -8.38 -0.02
CA ILE A 577 30.33 -8.54 -0.81
C ILE A 577 31.59 -8.65 0.06
N GLY A 578 31.45 -8.72 1.40
CA GLY A 578 32.55 -9.03 2.32
C GLY A 578 33.36 -7.84 2.85
N GLU A 579 32.91 -6.60 2.63
CA GLU A 579 33.59 -5.39 3.10
C GLU A 579 32.92 -4.79 4.36
N GLN A 580 33.72 -4.36 5.34
CA GLN A 580 33.27 -3.64 6.54
C GLN A 580 33.68 -2.17 6.49
N ASP A 581 32.76 -1.31 6.95
CA ASP A 581 32.92 0.10 7.33
C ASP A 581 33.14 1.17 6.23
N ILE A 582 32.12 2.03 6.09
CA ILE A 582 32.06 3.51 5.96
C ILE A 582 30.76 3.85 5.20
N ASP A 583 29.73 4.31 5.93
CA ASP A 583 28.40 4.66 5.40
C ASP A 583 28.42 6.05 4.71
N GLN A 584 28.76 6.08 3.43
CA GLN A 584 28.26 7.14 2.53
C GLN A 584 27.02 6.60 1.81
N GLU A 585 25.85 7.19 2.09
CA GLU A 585 24.63 6.86 1.37
C GLU A 585 24.71 7.43 -0.05
N MET A 586 25.00 6.58 -1.05
CA MET A 586 25.04 6.93 -2.47
C MET A 586 23.65 6.90 -3.14
N VAL A 587 22.60 6.89 -2.32
CA VAL A 587 21.21 6.69 -2.72
C VAL A 587 20.32 7.67 -1.98
N SER A 588 19.43 8.36 -2.68
CA SER A 588 18.36 9.17 -2.10
C SER A 588 17.00 8.77 -2.65
N VAL A 589 15.96 8.90 -1.83
CA VAL A 589 14.57 8.62 -2.21
C VAL A 589 13.78 9.92 -2.28
N LEU A 590 13.33 10.30 -3.47
CA LEU A 590 12.73 11.61 -3.74
C LEU A 590 11.40 11.84 -3.03
N GLN A 591 10.53 10.82 -2.95
CA GLN A 591 9.26 10.94 -2.23
C GLN A 591 9.44 11.30 -0.75
N GLU A 592 10.43 10.72 -0.07
CA GLU A 592 10.72 11.02 1.34
C GLU A 592 11.19 12.48 1.50
N GLU A 593 11.97 12.97 0.54
CA GLU A 593 12.43 14.35 0.46
C GLU A 593 11.28 15.34 0.21
N PHE A 594 10.31 14.98 -0.64
CA PHE A 594 9.12 15.81 -0.87
C PHE A 594 8.26 15.90 0.39
N VAL A 595 7.92 14.76 1.01
CA VAL A 595 7.03 14.71 2.19
C VAL A 595 7.66 15.33 3.43
N SER A 596 8.98 15.20 3.60
CA SER A 596 9.68 15.73 4.79
C SER A 596 10.01 17.21 4.71
N ARG A 597 10.04 17.80 3.49
CA ARG A 597 10.48 19.18 3.29
C ARG A 597 9.47 20.12 2.68
N HIS A 598 8.46 19.62 2.01
CA HIS A 598 7.46 20.46 1.38
C HIS A 598 6.14 20.35 2.11
N LEU A 599 5.49 21.50 2.28
CA LEU A 599 4.11 21.57 2.73
C LEU A 599 3.24 21.33 1.51
N LEU A 600 2.85 20.07 1.34
CA LEU A 600 1.91 19.65 0.32
C LEU A 600 0.53 20.24 0.61
N ARG A 601 -0.24 20.54 -0.44
CA ARG A 601 -1.62 21.07 -0.38
C ARG A 601 -2.57 20.03 0.20
N PHE A 602 -2.36 18.79 -0.20
CA PHE A 602 -3.09 17.62 0.26
C PHE A 602 -2.11 16.48 0.53
N LEU A 603 -2.54 15.43 1.21
CA LEU A 603 -1.72 14.25 1.50
C LEU A 603 -1.37 13.48 0.20
N GLY A 604 -0.40 13.95 -0.57
CA GLY A 604 0.12 13.22 -1.71
C GLY A 604 0.93 12.04 -1.22
N PHE A 605 0.40 10.82 -1.28
CA PHE A 605 1.15 9.64 -0.89
C PHE A 605 1.66 8.81 -2.09
N GLY A 606 1.24 9.11 -3.31
CA GLY A 606 1.85 8.58 -4.54
C GLY A 606 2.67 9.66 -5.25
N LEU A 607 3.68 9.25 -6.01
CA LEU A 607 4.57 10.18 -6.73
C LEU A 607 3.82 11.16 -7.65
N VAL A 608 2.89 10.66 -8.47
CA VAL A 608 2.15 11.49 -9.45
C VAL A 608 1.39 12.61 -8.73
N GLN A 609 0.58 12.26 -7.74
CA GLN A 609 -0.17 13.22 -6.92
C GLN A 609 0.73 14.19 -6.15
N THR A 610 1.94 13.76 -5.79
CA THR A 610 2.92 14.62 -5.10
C THR A 610 3.52 15.63 -6.07
N VAL A 611 3.96 15.19 -7.26
CA VAL A 611 4.62 16.03 -8.27
C VAL A 611 3.66 17.07 -8.86
N GLU A 612 2.39 16.71 -9.09
CA GLU A 612 1.35 17.63 -9.58
C GLU A 612 1.08 18.83 -8.66
N GLN A 613 1.48 18.76 -7.39
CA GLN A 613 1.34 19.87 -6.45
C GLN A 613 2.41 20.96 -6.62
N PHE A 614 3.47 20.68 -7.38
CA PHE A 614 4.56 21.60 -7.64
C PHE A 614 4.30 22.38 -8.93
N LYS A 615 4.44 23.71 -8.86
CA LYS A 615 4.49 24.53 -10.08
C LYS A 615 5.70 24.13 -10.90
N ARG A 616 5.50 23.88 -12.19
CA ARG A 616 6.61 23.77 -13.14
C ARG A 616 7.42 25.08 -13.17
N PRO A 617 8.76 25.02 -13.16
CA PRO A 617 9.60 26.20 -13.31
C PRO A 617 9.25 26.94 -14.60
N ASP A 618 9.30 28.28 -14.56
CA ASP A 618 9.15 29.10 -15.75
C ASP A 618 10.21 28.68 -16.79
N PRO A 619 9.80 28.25 -18.01
CA PRO A 619 10.68 27.95 -19.12
C PRO A 619 11.76 29.04 -19.34
N GLU A 620 11.39 30.31 -19.14
CA GLU A 620 12.24 31.47 -19.37
C GLU A 620 13.11 31.85 -18.16
N SER A 621 12.87 31.26 -16.98
CA SER A 621 13.68 31.51 -15.78
C SER A 621 15.04 30.83 -15.86
N GLU A 622 16.12 31.60 -15.74
CA GLU A 622 17.51 31.11 -15.64
C GLU A 622 17.76 30.16 -14.45
N ARG A 623 16.80 30.02 -13.52
CA ARG A 623 16.90 29.16 -12.32
C ARG A 623 16.20 27.80 -12.45
N GLY A 624 15.60 27.47 -13.60
CA GLY A 624 14.92 26.18 -13.85
C GLY A 624 15.82 25.13 -14.52
N PRO A 625 15.52 23.81 -14.40
CA PRO A 625 16.25 22.77 -15.12
C PRO A 625 16.13 22.99 -16.65
N PRO A 626 17.22 22.83 -17.44
CA PRO A 626 17.28 23.33 -18.81
C PRO A 626 16.29 22.75 -19.85
N ASN A 627 15.54 21.68 -19.55
CA ASN A 627 14.59 21.02 -20.47
C ASN A 627 13.13 21.43 -20.24
N TYR A 628 12.84 22.34 -19.31
CA TYR A 628 11.50 22.91 -19.18
C TYR A 628 11.26 24.10 -20.11
N ARG A 629 12.15 24.31 -21.10
CA ARG A 629 12.04 25.33 -22.15
C ARG A 629 11.12 24.86 -23.28
N THR A 630 9.81 24.87 -23.06
CA THR A 630 8.84 24.76 -24.16
C THR A 630 8.41 26.16 -24.60
N ASP A 631 8.57 26.42 -25.90
CA ASP A 631 8.27 27.68 -26.57
C ASP A 631 6.77 28.01 -26.49
N GLU A 632 6.48 29.30 -26.24
CA GLU A 632 5.24 30.01 -26.55
C GLU A 632 3.91 29.23 -26.50
N SER A 633 3.33 29.05 -25.30
CA SER A 633 1.90 29.26 -24.98
C SER A 633 1.50 28.43 -23.76
N ASP A 634 1.39 29.07 -22.60
CA ASP A 634 0.63 28.75 -21.37
C ASP A 634 0.38 27.30 -20.87
N SER A 635 0.84 26.22 -21.51
CA SER A 635 0.65 24.85 -21.03
C SER A 635 1.75 24.52 -20.02
N ARG A 636 1.59 25.07 -18.82
CA ARG A 636 2.23 24.58 -17.59
C ARG A 636 1.69 23.20 -17.18
N ASP A 637 1.01 22.54 -18.10
CA ASP A 637 0.11 21.42 -17.88
C ASP A 637 0.85 20.11 -18.05
N PHE A 638 0.61 19.17 -17.15
CA PHE A 638 1.02 17.79 -17.35
C PHE A 638 0.21 17.20 -18.50
N SER A 639 0.88 16.91 -19.61
CA SER A 639 0.27 16.25 -20.75
C SER A 639 0.50 14.75 -20.64
N TRP A 640 -0.59 13.98 -20.52
CA TRP A 640 -0.58 12.52 -20.62
C TRP A 640 -0.55 12.02 -22.06
N TRP A 641 -0.21 12.91 -23.00
CA TRP A 641 -0.01 12.59 -24.41
C TRP A 641 1.47 12.35 -24.68
N HIS A 642 1.80 11.17 -25.17
CA HIS A 642 3.14 10.85 -25.62
C HIS A 642 3.16 10.64 -27.14
N GLU A 643 4.04 11.36 -27.83
CA GLU A 643 4.35 11.11 -29.24
C GLU A 643 5.49 10.09 -29.31
N VAL A 644 5.20 8.90 -29.84
CA VAL A 644 6.23 7.94 -30.24
C VAL A 644 6.73 8.34 -31.62
N GLU A 645 8.05 8.37 -31.84
CA GLU A 645 8.65 8.82 -33.11
C GLU A 645 8.00 8.13 -34.33
N GLY A 646 7.21 8.89 -35.09
CA GLY A 646 6.56 8.42 -36.32
C GLY A 646 5.15 7.82 -36.14
N GLU A 647 4.61 7.76 -34.94
CA GLU A 647 3.25 7.26 -34.65
C GLU A 647 2.30 8.34 -34.11
N THR A 648 1.00 8.03 -34.08
CA THR A 648 -0.02 8.97 -33.58
C THR A 648 0.09 9.08 -32.06
N ALA A 649 0.02 10.28 -31.51
CA ALA A 649 0.03 10.50 -30.06
C ALA A 649 -1.00 9.60 -29.37
N LEU A 650 -0.53 8.77 -28.42
CA LEU A 650 -1.40 7.88 -27.67
C LEU A 650 -1.93 8.62 -26.43
N PRO A 651 -3.26 8.74 -26.26
CA PRO A 651 -3.85 9.24 -25.02
C PRO A 651 -3.67 8.19 -23.93
N LEU A 652 -2.65 8.36 -23.07
CA LEU A 652 -2.38 7.39 -21.99
C LEU A 652 -3.57 7.31 -21.02
N ASN A 653 -4.28 8.41 -20.83
CA ASN A 653 -5.48 8.46 -20.01
C ASN A 653 -6.59 7.49 -20.46
N ASN A 654 -6.80 7.35 -21.77
CA ASN A 654 -7.76 6.38 -22.30
C ASN A 654 -7.31 4.93 -22.10
N PHE A 655 -5.99 4.68 -22.04
CA PHE A 655 -5.43 3.35 -21.80
C PHE A 655 -5.49 2.93 -20.33
N PHE A 656 -5.37 3.88 -19.41
CA PHE A 656 -5.52 3.66 -17.96
C PHE A 656 -6.89 4.10 -17.45
N GLY A 657 -7.90 4.05 -18.32
CA GLY A 657 -9.20 4.71 -18.20
C GLY A 657 -10.18 4.16 -17.17
N GLU A 658 -9.72 3.48 -16.12
CA GLU A 658 -10.51 3.17 -14.93
C GLU A 658 -9.59 3.36 -13.71
N HIS A 659 -9.99 4.24 -12.77
CA HIS A 659 -9.40 4.40 -11.43
C HIS A 659 -7.94 4.87 -11.27
N LEU A 660 -7.11 4.94 -12.33
CA LEU A 660 -5.74 5.47 -12.23
C LEU A 660 -5.71 7.00 -12.30
N PHE A 661 -6.35 7.57 -13.32
CA PHE A 661 -6.43 9.03 -13.51
C PHE A 661 -7.70 9.65 -12.94
N GLU A 662 -8.67 8.81 -12.58
CA GLU A 662 -9.92 9.17 -11.91
C GLU A 662 -9.72 9.46 -10.43
N SER A 663 -8.80 10.37 -10.13
CA SER A 663 -8.37 10.64 -8.75
C SER A 663 -8.73 12.03 -8.27
N ALA A 664 -9.35 12.87 -9.09
CA ALA A 664 -9.65 14.27 -8.79
C ALA A 664 -11.10 14.66 -9.09
N VAL A 665 -11.69 15.47 -8.22
CA VAL A 665 -13.01 16.09 -8.42
C VAL A 665 -12.88 17.60 -8.53
N GLY A 666 -13.79 18.21 -9.30
CA GLY A 666 -13.92 19.65 -9.37
C GLY A 666 -14.31 20.25 -8.02
N ILE A 667 -13.74 21.41 -7.69
CA ILE A 667 -14.10 22.16 -6.50
C ILE A 667 -14.81 23.46 -6.86
N SER A 668 -15.87 23.78 -6.13
CA SER A 668 -16.50 25.11 -6.22
C SER A 668 -15.77 26.11 -5.31
N LEU A 669 -15.25 27.20 -5.88
CA LEU A 669 -14.47 28.18 -5.13
C LEU A 669 -15.35 28.93 -4.10
N GLY A 670 -14.98 28.82 -2.82
CA GLY A 670 -15.68 29.39 -1.67
C GLY A 670 -14.73 29.56 -0.47
N LYS A 671 -15.25 29.83 0.74
CA LYS A 671 -14.42 29.81 1.97
C LYS A 671 -14.05 28.40 2.44
N ARG A 672 -14.73 27.38 1.91
CA ARG A 672 -14.49 25.95 2.16
C ARG A 672 -14.82 25.17 0.90
N VAL A 673 -14.06 24.12 0.63
CA VAL A 673 -14.27 23.19 -0.47
C VAL A 673 -15.50 22.34 -0.16
N HIS A 674 -16.46 22.31 -1.08
CA HIS A 674 -17.48 21.27 -1.13
C HIS A 674 -17.27 20.48 -2.40
N PHE A 675 -17.27 19.14 -2.28
CA PHE A 675 -17.22 18.27 -3.43
C PHE A 675 -18.61 18.16 -4.04
N ASP A 676 -18.74 18.51 -5.31
CA ASP A 676 -19.99 18.28 -6.04
C ASP A 676 -20.07 16.81 -6.48
N LEU A 677 -20.35 15.93 -5.53
CA LEU A 677 -20.52 14.49 -5.78
C LEU A 677 -21.94 14.15 -6.29
N LYS A 678 -22.86 15.12 -6.32
CA LYS A 678 -24.28 14.90 -6.63
C LYS A 678 -24.56 14.68 -8.12
N SER A 679 -23.61 14.99 -8.99
CA SER A 679 -23.65 14.72 -10.44
C SER A 679 -22.95 13.41 -10.84
N GLY A 680 -22.51 12.60 -9.86
CA GLY A 680 -21.47 11.60 -10.06
C GLY A 680 -20.09 12.26 -10.00
N LEU A 681 -19.03 11.45 -9.93
CA LEU A 681 -17.64 11.92 -10.05
C LEU A 681 -17.47 12.60 -11.42
N GLU A 682 -17.72 13.90 -11.53
CA GLU A 682 -17.39 14.65 -12.75
C GLU A 682 -15.86 14.81 -12.81
N LEU A 683 -15.23 13.82 -13.44
CA LEU A 683 -13.83 13.81 -13.79
C LEU A 683 -13.53 15.06 -14.63
N VAL A 684 -12.69 15.93 -14.09
CA VAL A 684 -12.36 17.19 -14.74
C VAL A 684 -11.30 16.95 -15.80
N ASN A 685 -11.43 17.59 -16.97
CA ASN A 685 -10.45 17.50 -18.05
C ASN A 685 -9.02 17.81 -17.58
N GLU A 686 -8.09 16.98 -18.06
CA GLU A 686 -6.67 16.94 -17.70
C GLU A 686 -5.90 18.20 -18.14
N GLY A 687 -5.07 18.72 -17.23
CA GLY A 687 -4.05 19.73 -17.55
C GLY A 687 -3.81 20.77 -16.46
N GLU A 688 -4.79 21.13 -15.64
CA GLU A 688 -4.71 22.36 -14.82
C GLU A 688 -4.05 22.22 -13.43
N ASN A 689 -2.97 21.43 -13.21
CA ASN A 689 -2.20 21.33 -11.94
C ASN A 689 -3.05 21.45 -10.65
N TYR A 690 -4.11 20.65 -10.49
CA TYR A 690 -5.09 20.72 -9.39
C TYR A 690 -5.55 22.14 -9.01
N SER A 691 -5.58 23.10 -9.94
CA SER A 691 -5.83 24.52 -9.60
C SER A 691 -7.28 24.75 -9.20
N ASN A 692 -8.21 24.02 -9.82
CA ASN A 692 -9.65 23.97 -9.54
C ASN A 692 -10.14 22.53 -9.28
N GLN A 693 -9.22 21.64 -8.88
CA GLN A 693 -9.50 20.24 -8.62
C GLN A 693 -8.86 19.85 -7.29
N PHE A 694 -9.41 18.84 -6.64
CA PHE A 694 -8.86 18.27 -5.41
C PHE A 694 -8.87 16.75 -5.55
N PRO A 695 -7.76 16.05 -5.22
CA PRO A 695 -7.76 14.61 -5.35
C PRO A 695 -8.75 14.03 -4.35
N PHE A 696 -9.54 13.02 -4.69
CA PHE A 696 -10.46 12.38 -3.74
C PHE A 696 -10.09 10.91 -3.49
N ALA A 697 -9.44 10.25 -4.45
CA ALA A 697 -8.90 8.92 -4.31
C ALA A 697 -7.39 8.97 -4.07
N HIS A 698 -6.92 8.42 -2.95
CA HIS A 698 -5.49 8.31 -2.69
C HIS A 698 -4.94 7.06 -3.37
N ARG A 699 -4.18 7.23 -4.45
CA ARG A 699 -3.48 6.14 -5.12
C ARG A 699 -1.99 6.28 -4.83
N HIS A 700 -1.50 5.38 -3.99
CA HIS A 700 -0.11 5.31 -3.52
C HIS A 700 0.85 4.69 -4.55
N THR A 701 0.40 4.52 -5.80
CA THR A 701 1.18 3.79 -6.79
C THR A 701 2.28 4.69 -7.33
N ASP A 702 3.52 4.37 -6.96
CA ASP A 702 4.72 4.97 -7.56
C ASP A 702 5.14 4.26 -8.85
N THR A 703 4.32 3.30 -9.27
CA THR A 703 4.47 2.47 -10.46
C THR A 703 3.21 2.53 -11.29
N ILE A 704 3.34 2.27 -12.59
CA ILE A 704 2.19 2.04 -13.46
C ILE A 704 1.55 0.73 -12.99
N PRO A 705 0.24 0.68 -12.70
CA PRO A 705 -0.39 -0.55 -12.27
C PRO A 705 -0.63 -1.40 -13.53
N LEU A 706 0.42 -2.10 -13.95
CA LEU A 706 0.45 -2.91 -15.16
C LEU A 706 -0.74 -3.88 -15.20
N GLU A 707 -1.20 -4.33 -14.04
CA GLU A 707 -2.37 -5.18 -13.87
C GLU A 707 -3.64 -4.67 -14.58
N TYR A 708 -3.85 -3.36 -14.68
CA TYR A 708 -5.00 -2.79 -15.40
C TYR A 708 -4.81 -2.84 -16.93
N LEU A 709 -3.58 -2.64 -17.42
CA LEU A 709 -3.27 -2.81 -18.85
C LEU A 709 -3.49 -4.27 -19.28
N TRP A 710 -3.09 -5.22 -18.42
CA TRP A 710 -3.24 -6.65 -18.66
C TRP A 710 -4.70 -7.10 -18.62
N GLY A 711 -5.47 -6.67 -17.61
CA GLY A 711 -6.88 -7.01 -17.49
C GLY A 711 -7.70 -6.56 -18.70
N HIS A 712 -7.38 -5.39 -19.26
CA HIS A 712 -8.02 -4.88 -20.47
C HIS A 712 -7.69 -5.70 -21.73
N LEU A 713 -6.45 -6.18 -21.87
CA LEU A 713 -6.05 -7.05 -22.99
C LEU A 713 -6.66 -8.46 -22.89
N MET A 714 -6.83 -8.99 -21.67
CA MET A 714 -7.47 -10.29 -21.43
C MET A 714 -9.00 -10.25 -21.58
N SER A 715 -9.66 -9.16 -21.19
CA SER A 715 -11.11 -9.01 -21.38
C SER A 715 -11.48 -8.85 -22.86
N SER A 716 -10.66 -8.12 -23.62
CA SER A 716 -10.82 -7.90 -25.07
C SER A 716 -10.71 -9.20 -25.89
N THR A 717 -9.96 -10.19 -25.39
CA THR A 717 -9.79 -11.49 -26.05
C THR A 717 -10.92 -12.49 -25.75
N ARG A 718 -11.74 -12.26 -24.69
CA ARG A 718 -12.93 -13.07 -24.39
C ARG A 718 -14.19 -12.67 -25.17
N THR A 719 -14.20 -11.49 -25.81
CA THR A 719 -15.30 -11.02 -26.67
C THR A 719 -15.12 -11.31 -28.16
N GLY A 720 -14.16 -12.18 -28.54
CA GLY A 720 -13.85 -12.57 -29.92
C GLY A 720 -14.47 -13.89 -30.36
#